data_AF-A0A2S6NBT9-F1
#
_entry.id   AF-A0A2S6NBT9-F1
#
_cell.length_a   1.000
_cell.length_b   1.000
_cell.length_c   1.000
_cell.angle_alpha   90.00
_cell.angle_beta   90.00
_cell.angle_gamma   90.00
#
_symmetry.space_group_name_H-M   'P 1'
#
loop_
_entity.id
_entity.type
_entity.pdbx_description
1 polymer ?
#
loop_
_entity_poly.entity_id
_entity_poly.type
_entity_poly.pdbx_seq_one_letter_code
_entity_poly.pdbx_strand_id
1 'polypeptide(L)'
;MVTTANTVQGYYTTILNRPATPEEVTTWSNLLDSNALTSAQVQGDLANSFESHNNVAPIVEMFQGALNRLPAQTGLYNWVQLADSGTLTMAQVEADIAGSPESQKLYGTTVNQTFLNALYENALGRAPEAGALQAWQALNLTTAEIEVDVSLSPEALKRATLPVSSFLVNAVNNPTTAYTGTLYSSSPTGSTFTLTTGIDTPALTGDNNVVSGTANGTGATYTPGDTIVAPAGSTGNTLNLSDISTGGTWITATTTAGITVSNIQTLNLVSGEAVGSVDTASSIEGFSGLTALNIKDVGGTAATAAPTTAIAVNDLAAAGNNETIDGGSNVTLTAAGVTTGGAIAIGGTTAPTGTITATINDAAPANGSNQIGSTIATTGGTTVNVTQNIAAPAGGQIGSWTATGGTIGITGTSTTTSASVTQTAPVSPVAGVAASGGTTAVDTVTWAGFGIALPGTQTIGGVTVTSDGSATFTPNQVAAVANGASIAGLSVTGLGVSWTVTGPTDLSVATSTFTDVTANTAASLVGTGIATGSAIDPPLATVVTAGSGSTAAVTGVGGVADGAVTITDANGTSSTAAGTITSASLNNYGAGATIKDNALANLALAGTGGGVTLTDALTTPTATTLNLAANGVTDSTGITDTNNEIATLNVTTGGTTASTLGGFADTGLKTLNVSGTQNLTLGGTTPATTVAVSGGAGLGITLGANTTFTSTSTGTDVVTISAPATKTITGNGSAKEEIIWNSATAPAATTYLGTVSGFKVLGLGSAVTGGETFDLSKITGFTGLDVQANANAGVIQVTNVAPGSPLSIDGAFAGTLVYQTSDTAGPTDSLGLTLGAASNQAGFTVAGLTVEDSSLNGIGTLNVTSNASTTAAANTVTTLHDASLTALNVAGTGGLTIGSALTTNASALTINGTSSGTAGITLTGLAAANLATLTLTGTDAIALGTVTDGTNGITVNGSADNANVSLTLGGATASGKTDSVTLGNGTNSVTDTAATTGATVNITAGTGANTVTLGAAATNNVTFGTHSTTATTDNVKVAGSLPPGTIAPTAIITGLNTSGADTITFVGDSLANGTVTAYTAAQINTFGNNPTTLAGAVAGVLAGGGGDLAQHGIGAFQFQGNTYLVEQAGAIGSNFANPDTVVELTGAHTLTSASTATAGVLHLVG
;
A
#
# COMPACT_ATOMS: atom_id res chain seq x y z
N MET A 1 18.06 16.70 15.82
CA MET A 1 17.44 18.04 15.62
C MET A 1 17.91 18.93 16.76
N VAL A 2 18.41 20.14 16.45
CA VAL A 2 18.79 21.14 17.46
C VAL A 2 17.51 21.86 17.91
N THR A 3 17.26 21.98 19.20
CA THR A 3 16.06 22.66 19.74
C THR A 3 16.26 24.18 19.80
N THR A 4 15.17 24.97 19.76
CA THR A 4 15.22 26.44 19.90
C THR A 4 15.98 26.87 21.17
N ALA A 5 15.79 26.16 22.28
CA ALA A 5 16.51 26.39 23.53
C ALA A 5 18.04 26.19 23.40
N ASN A 6 18.49 25.14 22.69
CA ASN A 6 19.91 24.90 22.43
C ASN A 6 20.49 25.98 21.50
N THR A 7 19.69 26.47 20.55
CA THR A 7 20.07 27.57 19.67
C THR A 7 20.28 28.88 20.44
N VAL A 8 19.35 29.24 21.34
CA VAL A 8 19.50 30.42 22.23
C VAL A 8 20.71 30.28 23.15
N GLN A 9 20.93 29.10 23.72
CA GLN A 9 22.11 28.83 24.54
C GLN A 9 23.41 29.06 23.74
N GLY A 10 23.44 28.63 22.48
CA GLY A 10 24.55 28.88 21.56
C GLY A 10 24.82 30.37 21.34
N TYR A 11 23.77 31.18 21.14
CA TYR A 11 23.91 32.62 20.90
C TYR A 11 24.58 33.34 22.08
N TYR A 12 24.17 33.04 23.31
CA TYR A 12 24.77 33.62 24.51
C TYR A 12 26.24 33.21 24.67
N THR A 13 26.56 31.93 24.44
CA THR A 13 27.94 31.46 24.57
C THR A 13 28.88 32.04 23.51
N THR A 14 28.37 32.36 22.33
CA THR A 14 29.17 32.89 21.21
C THR A 14 29.27 34.41 21.23
N ILE A 15 28.17 35.12 21.49
CA ILE A 15 28.11 36.59 21.43
C ILE A 15 28.53 37.22 22.76
N LEU A 16 28.04 36.69 23.88
CA LEU A 16 28.24 37.26 25.21
C LEU A 16 29.32 36.55 26.02
N ASN A 17 29.86 35.44 25.51
CA ASN A 17 30.86 34.61 26.21
C ASN A 17 30.42 34.18 27.62
N ARG A 18 29.12 33.93 27.82
CA ARG A 18 28.58 33.34 29.06
C ARG A 18 27.38 32.45 28.76
N PRO A 19 27.00 31.53 29.66
CA PRO A 19 25.74 30.83 29.51
C PRO A 19 24.54 31.77 29.70
N ALA A 20 23.48 31.55 28.91
CA ALA A 20 22.16 32.13 29.17
C ALA A 20 21.58 31.59 30.48
N THR A 21 20.87 32.43 31.23
CA THR A 21 20.06 31.97 32.36
C THR A 21 18.78 31.27 31.87
N PRO A 22 18.13 30.42 32.69
CA PRO A 22 16.89 29.74 32.29
C PRO A 22 15.76 30.69 31.88
N GLU A 23 15.69 31.88 32.48
CA GLU A 23 14.69 32.90 32.16
C GLU A 23 14.95 33.57 30.79
N GLU A 24 16.21 33.85 30.47
CA GLU A 24 16.63 34.36 29.16
C GLU A 24 16.35 33.34 28.06
N VAL A 25 16.68 32.05 28.28
CA VAL A 25 16.38 30.97 27.33
C VAL A 25 14.89 30.88 27.07
N THR A 26 14.07 30.93 28.12
CA THR A 26 12.61 30.86 28.03
C THR A 26 12.05 32.05 27.24
N THR A 27 12.52 33.26 27.53
CA THR A 27 12.03 34.49 26.89
C THR A 27 12.32 34.52 25.40
N TRP A 28 13.57 34.25 25.00
CA TRP A 28 13.95 34.25 23.59
C TRP A 28 13.35 33.09 22.80
N SER A 29 13.24 31.90 23.41
CA SER A 29 12.61 30.75 22.75
C SER A 29 11.15 31.03 22.41
N ASN A 30 10.40 31.67 23.33
CA ASN A 30 9.00 32.05 23.08
C ASN A 30 8.84 33.05 21.92
N LEU A 31 9.78 33.99 21.75
CA LEU A 31 9.74 34.98 20.67
C LEU A 31 10.11 34.39 19.30
N LEU A 32 11.01 33.40 19.28
CA LEU A 32 11.38 32.66 18.06
C LEU A 32 10.26 31.69 17.64
N ASP A 33 9.74 30.90 18.58
CA ASP A 33 8.71 29.90 18.29
C ASP A 33 7.37 30.55 17.87
N SER A 34 7.13 31.80 18.26
CA SER A 34 5.96 32.59 17.84
C SER A 34 6.15 33.39 16.54
N ASN A 35 7.32 33.30 15.89
CA ASN A 35 7.73 34.13 14.74
C ASN A 35 7.63 35.65 14.99
N ALA A 36 7.57 36.08 16.26
CA ALA A 36 7.55 37.51 16.60
C ALA A 36 8.91 38.17 16.33
N LEU A 37 10.00 37.40 16.47
CA LEU A 37 11.35 37.78 16.05
C LEU A 37 12.00 36.63 15.28
N THR A 38 12.84 36.99 14.32
CA THR A 38 13.70 36.05 13.59
C THR A 38 14.99 35.77 14.38
N SER A 39 15.65 34.64 14.09
CA SER A 39 16.98 34.34 14.64
C SER A 39 17.99 35.47 14.43
N ALA A 40 17.96 36.14 13.27
CA ALA A 40 18.83 37.27 12.95
C ALA A 40 18.54 38.50 13.84
N GLN A 41 17.28 38.75 14.17
CA GLN A 41 16.90 39.83 15.08
C GLN A 41 17.35 39.54 16.51
N VAL A 42 17.19 38.31 17.01
CA VAL A 42 17.67 37.91 18.34
C VAL A 42 19.20 38.01 18.44
N GLN A 43 19.92 37.57 17.41
CA GLN A 43 21.38 37.73 17.33
C GLN A 43 21.79 39.21 17.32
N GLY A 44 21.09 40.04 16.55
CA GLY A 44 21.31 41.48 16.49
C GLY A 44 21.06 42.19 17.82
N ASP A 45 19.99 41.83 18.54
CA ASP A 45 19.66 42.39 19.85
C ASP A 45 20.71 42.03 20.91
N LEU A 46 21.20 40.78 20.90
CA LEU A 46 22.27 40.34 21.81
C LEU A 46 23.61 41.02 21.49
N ALA A 47 23.99 41.10 20.22
CA ALA A 47 25.23 41.77 19.80
C ALA A 47 25.20 43.27 20.07
N ASN A 48 24.02 43.90 20.06
CA ASN A 48 23.85 45.31 20.39
C ASN A 48 23.53 45.57 21.87
N SER A 49 23.47 44.51 22.70
CA SER A 49 23.14 44.65 24.11
C SER A 49 24.18 45.48 24.87
N PHE A 50 23.76 46.06 26.00
CA PHE A 50 24.67 46.75 26.90
C PHE A 50 25.82 45.84 27.35
N GLU A 51 25.53 44.56 27.57
CA GLU A 51 26.53 43.58 27.99
C GLU A 51 27.59 43.33 26.90
N SER A 52 27.16 43.16 25.65
CA SER A 52 28.10 42.97 24.53
C SER A 52 29.02 44.19 24.35
N HIS A 53 28.45 45.40 24.39
CA HIS A 53 29.20 46.65 24.20
C HIS A 53 30.17 46.99 25.33
N ASN A 54 29.91 46.58 26.56
CA ASN A 54 30.76 46.94 27.70
C ASN A 54 31.73 45.83 28.11
N ASN A 55 31.41 44.56 27.85
CA ASN A 55 32.18 43.43 28.37
C ASN A 55 32.92 42.65 27.28
N VAL A 56 32.36 42.55 26.07
CA VAL A 56 32.93 41.69 25.00
C VAL A 56 33.59 42.51 23.90
N ALA A 57 32.87 43.46 23.30
CA ALA A 57 33.35 44.25 22.19
C ALA A 57 34.66 45.02 22.52
N PRO A 58 34.83 45.66 23.69
CA PRO A 58 36.05 46.41 24.00
C PRO A 58 37.30 45.52 24.01
N ILE A 59 37.19 44.28 24.52
CA ILE A 59 38.30 43.33 24.55
C ILE A 59 38.67 42.89 23.13
N VAL A 60 37.69 42.68 22.25
CA VAL A 60 37.95 42.34 20.86
C VAL A 60 38.58 43.53 20.11
N GLU A 61 38.10 44.75 20.34
CA GLU A 61 38.66 45.99 19.78
C GLU A 61 40.12 46.19 20.21
N MET A 62 40.44 45.93 21.48
CA MET A 62 41.79 45.95 22.04
C MET A 62 42.73 44.98 21.33
N PHE A 63 42.33 43.71 21.19
CA PHE A 63 43.11 42.71 20.44
C PHE A 63 43.29 43.09 18.95
N GLN A 64 42.28 43.72 18.36
CA GLN A 64 42.34 44.21 16.99
C GLN A 64 43.29 45.39 16.82
N GLY A 65 43.26 46.37 17.74
CA GLY A 65 44.14 47.55 17.72
C GLY A 65 45.59 47.25 18.10
N ALA A 66 45.78 46.38 19.09
CA ALA A 66 47.10 46.01 19.61
C ALA A 66 47.78 44.92 18.76
N LEU A 67 47.07 43.85 18.36
CA LEU A 67 47.71 42.66 17.78
C LEU A 67 47.29 42.32 16.34
N ASN A 68 46.44 43.14 15.70
CA ASN A 68 45.87 42.88 14.36
C ASN A 68 45.13 41.55 14.24
N ARG A 69 44.55 41.04 15.31
CA ARG A 69 43.88 39.75 15.27
C ARG A 69 42.80 39.63 16.32
N LEU A 70 41.89 38.69 16.10
CA LEU A 70 40.93 38.27 17.11
C LEU A 70 41.60 37.50 18.25
N PRO A 71 41.09 37.63 19.50
CA PRO A 71 41.43 36.71 20.58
C PRO A 71 40.88 35.31 20.29
N ALA A 72 41.65 34.27 20.64
CA ALA A 72 41.14 32.90 20.58
C ALA A 72 39.92 32.76 21.50
N GLN A 73 38.90 31.99 21.11
CA GLN A 73 37.61 31.92 21.82
C GLN A 73 37.77 31.62 23.33
N THR A 74 38.59 30.64 23.71
CA THR A 74 38.84 30.31 25.12
C THR A 74 39.57 31.44 25.87
N GLY A 75 40.44 32.17 25.17
CA GLY A 75 41.10 33.35 25.71
C GLY A 75 40.13 34.51 25.92
N LEU A 76 39.28 34.80 24.92
CA LEU A 76 38.23 35.83 25.01
C LEU A 76 37.29 35.56 26.18
N TYR A 77 36.80 34.33 26.33
CA TYR A 77 35.97 33.92 27.46
C TYR A 77 36.63 34.23 28.81
N ASN A 78 37.92 33.90 28.97
CA ASN A 78 38.64 34.17 30.21
C ASN A 78 38.80 35.68 30.47
N TRP A 79 39.13 36.48 29.44
CA TRP A 79 39.26 37.93 29.57
C TRP A 79 37.94 38.61 29.93
N VAL A 80 36.83 38.21 29.28
CA VAL A 80 35.49 38.70 29.59
C VAL A 80 35.11 38.39 31.04
N GLN A 81 35.37 37.17 31.52
CA GLN A 81 35.06 36.79 32.90
C GLN A 81 35.91 37.53 33.95
N LEU A 82 37.20 37.76 33.66
CA LEU A 82 38.08 38.53 34.55
C LEU A 82 37.68 40.00 34.61
N ALA A 83 37.20 40.56 33.50
CA ALA A 83 36.70 41.92 33.43
C ALA A 83 35.33 42.08 34.11
N ASP A 84 34.39 41.17 33.84
CA ASP A 84 33.02 41.20 34.39
C ASP A 84 33.00 40.95 35.91
N SER A 85 33.91 40.11 36.42
CA SER A 85 34.11 39.92 37.87
C SER A 85 34.80 41.10 38.58
N GLY A 86 35.25 42.11 37.83
CA GLY A 86 36.03 43.23 38.35
C GLY A 86 37.44 42.86 38.82
N THR A 87 37.92 41.65 38.50
CA THR A 87 39.26 41.16 38.84
C THR A 87 40.33 41.94 38.07
N LEU A 88 40.04 42.29 36.81
CA LEU A 88 40.83 43.20 35.99
C LEU A 88 39.94 44.34 35.49
N THR A 89 40.47 45.55 35.46
CA THR A 89 39.87 46.66 34.73
C THR A 89 40.22 46.58 33.25
N MET A 90 39.40 47.18 32.38
CA MET A 90 39.68 47.24 30.94
C MET A 90 41.05 47.86 30.62
N ALA A 91 41.51 48.82 31.43
CA ALA A 91 42.85 49.39 31.31
C ALA A 91 43.97 48.39 31.65
N GLN A 92 43.75 47.47 32.59
CA GLN A 92 44.71 46.40 32.92
C GLN A 92 44.73 45.31 31.87
N VAL A 93 43.57 44.95 31.31
CA VAL A 93 43.48 44.01 30.17
C VAL A 93 44.30 44.55 28.99
N GLU A 94 44.16 45.82 28.66
CA GLU A 94 44.91 46.44 27.57
C GLU A 94 46.41 46.50 27.86
N ALA A 95 46.81 46.89 29.08
CA ALA A 95 48.22 46.91 29.47
C ALA A 95 48.88 45.51 29.39
N ASP A 96 48.13 44.46 29.74
CA ASP A 96 48.60 43.07 29.64
C ASP A 96 48.74 42.62 28.17
N ILE A 97 47.84 43.05 27.28
CA ILE A 97 47.91 42.77 25.84
C ILE A 97 49.11 43.48 25.20
N ALA A 98 49.26 44.78 25.45
CA ALA A 98 50.37 45.59 24.94
C ALA A 98 51.74 45.18 25.54
N GLY A 99 51.75 44.67 26.77
CA GLY A 99 52.94 44.12 27.41
C GLY A 99 53.32 42.70 26.95
N SER A 100 52.48 42.04 26.16
CA SER A 100 52.62 40.62 25.83
C SER A 100 53.85 40.31 24.96
N PRO A 101 54.42 39.09 25.05
CA PRO A 101 55.48 38.65 24.14
C PRO A 101 55.09 38.72 22.66
N GLU A 102 53.78 38.67 22.37
CA GLU A 102 53.25 38.76 21.02
C GLU A 102 53.29 40.18 20.46
N SER A 103 52.87 41.18 21.24
CA SER A 103 53.07 42.59 20.87
C SER A 103 54.56 42.89 20.67
N GLN A 104 55.41 42.45 21.60
CA GLN A 104 56.86 42.65 21.51
C GLN A 104 57.46 42.03 20.25
N LYS A 105 56.89 40.92 19.76
CA LYS A 105 57.29 40.30 18.50
C LYS A 105 56.77 41.07 17.28
N LEU A 106 55.56 41.64 17.35
CA LEU A 106 54.92 42.37 16.27
C LEU A 106 55.58 43.73 16.03
N TYR A 107 55.93 44.44 17.10
CA TYR A 107 56.42 45.83 17.01
C TYR A 107 57.85 46.04 17.49
N GLY A 108 58.43 45.10 18.23
CA GLY A 108 59.74 45.26 18.89
C GLY A 108 59.64 45.93 20.27
N THR A 109 60.76 45.95 21.00
CA THR A 109 60.83 46.44 22.40
C THR A 109 61.43 47.85 22.53
N THR A 110 61.69 48.53 21.42
CA THR A 110 62.31 49.87 21.39
C THR A 110 61.44 50.82 20.57
N VAL A 111 61.13 51.98 21.15
CA VAL A 111 60.41 53.06 20.46
C VAL A 111 61.30 53.63 19.37
N ASN A 112 61.05 53.25 18.12
CA ASN A 112 61.74 53.73 16.93
C ASN A 112 60.75 53.92 15.77
N GLN A 113 61.23 54.41 14.62
CA GLN A 113 60.37 54.66 13.47
C GLN A 113 59.67 53.39 12.93
N THR A 114 60.34 52.24 13.01
CA THR A 114 59.75 50.95 12.60
C THR A 114 58.61 50.54 13.52
N PHE A 115 58.78 50.67 14.84
CA PHE A 115 57.76 50.42 15.86
C PHE A 115 56.52 51.30 15.59
N LEU A 116 56.70 52.62 15.47
CA LEU A 116 55.58 53.56 15.29
C LEU A 116 54.86 53.36 13.96
N ASN A 117 55.57 53.06 12.87
CA ASN A 117 54.95 52.78 11.58
C ASN A 117 54.10 51.50 11.62
N ALA A 118 54.61 50.42 12.22
CA ALA A 118 53.89 49.16 12.33
C ALA A 118 52.65 49.28 13.23
N LEU A 119 52.76 49.99 14.36
CA LEU A 119 51.66 50.25 15.29
C LEU A 119 50.56 51.10 14.65
N TYR A 120 50.93 52.18 13.96
CA TYR A 120 49.96 53.06 13.28
C TYR A 120 49.26 52.36 12.11
N GLU A 121 49.98 51.55 11.33
CA GLU A 121 49.38 50.76 10.26
C GLU A 121 48.39 49.73 10.83
N ASN A 122 48.75 49.08 11.95
CA ASN A 122 47.90 48.10 12.59
C ASN A 122 46.66 48.73 13.26
N ALA A 123 46.84 49.72 14.13
CA ALA A 123 45.75 50.33 14.89
C ALA A 123 44.90 51.26 14.02
N LEU A 124 45.52 52.07 13.16
CA LEU A 124 44.87 53.17 12.44
C LEU A 124 44.75 52.96 10.92
N GLY A 125 45.49 52.02 10.33
CA GLY A 125 45.44 51.73 8.88
C GLY A 125 46.12 52.80 8.02
N ARG A 126 47.06 53.53 8.60
CA ARG A 126 47.83 54.60 7.95
C ARG A 126 49.18 54.80 8.64
N ALA A 127 50.13 55.47 7.99
CA ALA A 127 51.40 55.86 8.61
C ALA A 127 51.26 57.05 9.60
N PRO A 128 52.15 57.18 10.60
CA PRO A 128 52.20 58.34 11.49
C PRO A 128 52.69 59.60 10.75
N GLU A 129 52.10 60.75 11.08
CA GLU A 129 52.58 62.04 10.57
C GLU A 129 53.96 62.37 11.16
N ALA A 130 54.79 63.09 10.39
CA ALA A 130 56.17 63.41 10.80
C ALA A 130 56.26 64.16 12.16
N GLY A 131 55.27 65.01 12.46
CA GLY A 131 55.17 65.70 13.75
C GLY A 131 54.78 64.77 14.91
N ALA A 132 53.86 63.83 14.68
CA ALA A 132 53.45 62.83 15.67
C ALA A 132 54.60 61.88 16.00
N LEU A 133 55.38 61.46 14.98
CA LEU A 133 56.55 60.61 15.16
C LEU A 133 57.59 61.24 16.11
N GLN A 134 57.88 62.53 15.93
CA GLN A 134 58.83 63.27 16.78
C GLN A 134 58.28 63.49 18.20
N ALA A 135 56.98 63.71 18.33
CA ALA A 135 56.33 63.86 19.64
C ALA A 135 56.41 62.57 20.47
N TRP A 136 56.07 61.42 19.87
CA TRP A 136 56.16 60.11 20.56
C TRP A 136 57.58 59.80 21.04
N GLN A 137 58.60 60.08 20.23
CA GLN A 137 60.00 59.87 20.58
C GLN A 137 60.49 60.79 21.72
N ALA A 138 59.84 61.94 21.93
CA ALA A 138 60.22 62.89 22.98
C ALA A 138 59.58 62.60 24.35
N LEU A 139 58.56 61.73 24.42
CA LEU A 139 57.80 61.44 25.64
C LEU A 139 58.49 60.42 26.58
N ASN A 140 59.56 59.74 26.14
CA ASN A 140 60.29 58.72 26.92
C ASN A 140 59.40 57.61 27.53
N LEU A 141 58.29 57.28 26.86
CA LEU A 141 57.41 56.17 27.22
C LEU A 141 57.96 54.84 26.69
N THR A 142 57.50 53.73 27.28
CA THR A 142 57.76 52.37 26.80
C THR A 142 56.93 52.05 25.55
N THR A 143 57.30 50.99 24.82
CA THR A 143 56.52 50.53 23.65
C THR A 143 55.09 50.13 24.03
N ALA A 144 54.90 49.51 25.21
CA ALA A 144 53.58 49.13 25.69
C ALA A 144 52.71 50.35 26.02
N GLU A 145 53.27 51.39 26.67
CA GLU A 145 52.53 52.62 26.96
C GLU A 145 52.08 53.35 25.69
N ILE A 146 52.94 53.41 24.65
CA ILE A 146 52.57 54.01 23.37
C ILE A 146 51.57 53.15 22.60
N GLU A 147 51.68 51.83 22.68
CA GLU A 147 50.71 50.91 22.08
C GLU A 147 49.31 51.12 22.65
N VAL A 148 49.18 51.17 23.98
CA VAL A 148 47.90 51.47 24.66
C VAL A 148 47.30 52.79 24.19
N ASP A 149 48.11 53.85 24.12
CA ASP A 149 47.63 55.19 23.72
C ASP A 149 47.16 55.23 22.25
N VAL A 150 47.79 54.47 21.36
CA VAL A 150 47.46 54.44 19.93
C VAL A 150 46.30 53.49 19.63
N SER A 151 46.30 52.28 20.20
CA SER A 151 45.25 51.25 20.04
C SER A 151 43.91 51.66 20.63
N LEU A 152 43.91 52.48 21.70
CA LEU A 152 42.70 53.03 22.33
C LEU A 152 42.37 54.46 21.88
N SER A 153 43.11 55.00 20.92
CA SER A 153 42.79 56.32 20.39
C SER A 153 41.36 56.33 19.84
N PRO A 154 40.63 57.47 19.90
CA PRO A 154 39.29 57.57 19.33
C PRO A 154 39.21 57.13 17.86
N GLU A 155 40.32 57.26 17.13
CA GLU A 155 40.45 56.83 15.74
C GLU A 155 40.58 55.31 15.60
N ALA A 156 41.40 54.65 16.43
CA ALA A 156 41.53 53.20 16.45
C ALA A 156 40.21 52.52 16.85
N LEU A 157 39.57 53.00 17.92
CA LEU A 157 38.27 52.50 18.36
C LEU A 157 37.21 52.65 17.24
N LYS A 158 37.13 53.83 16.61
CA LYS A 158 36.22 54.07 15.49
C LYS A 158 36.45 53.10 14.32
N ARG A 159 37.70 52.69 14.06
CA ARG A 159 38.04 51.73 13.01
C ARG A 159 37.65 50.30 13.38
N ALA A 160 37.72 49.93 14.66
CA ALA A 160 37.42 48.59 15.15
C ALA A 160 35.92 48.33 15.37
N THR A 161 35.14 49.33 15.77
CA THR A 161 33.74 49.14 16.20
C THR A 161 32.85 48.46 15.16
N LEU A 162 32.81 48.94 13.90
CA LEU A 162 31.91 48.35 12.88
C LEU A 162 32.30 46.91 12.48
N PRO A 163 33.58 46.59 12.22
CA PRO A 163 34.01 45.21 12.02
C PRO A 163 33.73 44.30 13.22
N VAL A 164 33.92 44.78 14.46
CA VAL A 164 33.67 44.01 15.69
C VAL A 164 32.18 43.74 15.90
N SER A 165 31.30 44.74 15.74
CA SER A 165 29.85 44.53 15.80
C SER A 165 29.38 43.55 14.72
N SER A 166 29.91 43.66 13.51
CA SER A 166 29.61 42.73 12.40
C SER A 166 30.11 41.31 12.69
N PHE A 167 31.29 41.19 13.29
CA PHE A 167 31.86 39.92 13.73
C PHE A 167 30.99 39.26 14.79
N LEU A 168 30.53 40.00 15.81
CA LEU A 168 29.70 39.45 16.89
C LEU A 168 28.36 38.92 16.39
N VAL A 169 27.75 39.56 15.39
CA VAL A 169 26.52 39.06 14.73
C VAL A 169 26.81 37.82 13.88
N ASN A 170 27.91 37.82 13.11
CA ASN A 170 28.25 36.73 12.20
C ASN A 170 28.85 35.49 12.88
N ALA A 171 29.44 35.65 14.07
CA ALA A 171 30.14 34.60 14.82
C ALA A 171 29.27 33.35 15.08
N VAL A 172 27.96 33.56 15.18
CA VAL A 172 26.96 32.52 15.43
C VAL A 172 26.64 31.68 14.20
N ASN A 173 26.72 32.26 13.00
CA ASN A 173 26.36 31.59 11.75
C ASN A 173 27.50 30.71 11.21
N ASN A 174 28.72 30.83 11.76
CA ASN A 174 29.88 29.97 11.47
C ASN A 174 30.60 29.54 12.77
N PRO A 175 30.01 28.64 13.59
CA PRO A 175 30.51 28.31 14.91
C PRO A 175 31.74 27.38 14.93
N THR A 176 32.12 26.79 13.79
CA THR A 176 33.21 25.79 13.68
C THR A 176 34.52 26.34 13.16
N THR A 177 34.54 27.56 12.60
CA THR A 177 35.77 28.21 12.16
C THR A 177 36.44 28.93 13.33
N ALA A 178 37.64 28.49 13.69
CA ALA A 178 38.50 29.30 14.56
C ALA A 178 38.79 30.62 13.84
N TYR A 179 38.16 31.71 14.28
CA TYR A 179 38.43 33.01 13.73
C TYR A 179 39.89 33.37 14.02
N THR A 180 40.70 33.45 12.96
CA THR A 180 42.14 33.72 13.04
C THR A 180 42.47 34.83 12.05
N GLY A 181 43.22 35.84 12.50
CA GLY A 181 43.55 37.03 11.70
C GLY A 181 42.70 38.25 12.02
N THR A 182 42.86 39.29 11.21
CA THR A 182 42.28 40.63 11.42
C THR A 182 40.83 40.72 10.94
N LEU A 183 40.00 41.46 11.66
CA LEU A 183 38.66 41.89 11.23
C LEU A 183 38.69 43.06 10.22
N TYR A 184 39.82 43.72 10.03
CA TYR A 184 39.92 44.80 9.06
C TYR A 184 39.94 44.20 7.65
N SER A 185 38.83 44.31 6.89
CA SER A 185 38.82 43.92 5.48
C SER A 185 39.76 44.83 4.69
N SER A 186 40.52 44.26 3.76
CA SER A 186 41.38 45.03 2.84
C SER A 186 40.61 45.78 1.76
N SER A 187 39.27 45.72 1.77
CA SER A 187 38.38 46.39 0.82
C SER A 187 37.14 46.91 1.55
N PRO A 188 36.71 48.18 1.32
CA PRO A 188 35.52 48.74 1.96
C PRO A 188 34.24 47.98 1.57
N THR A 189 33.22 48.01 2.42
CA THR A 189 31.89 47.46 2.10
C THR A 189 31.23 48.26 0.97
N GLY A 190 30.61 47.53 0.05
CA GLY A 190 29.92 47.98 -1.15
C GLY A 190 28.79 48.96 -0.89
N SER A 191 28.53 49.81 -1.89
CA SER A 191 27.39 50.74 -1.89
C SER A 191 26.12 50.09 -2.45
N THR A 192 24.95 50.58 -2.00
CA THR A 192 23.64 50.25 -2.60
C THR A 192 23.13 51.45 -3.41
N PHE A 193 22.64 51.22 -4.63
CA PHE A 193 22.11 52.26 -5.52
C PHE A 193 20.78 51.82 -6.16
N THR A 194 19.84 52.76 -6.29
CA THR A 194 18.58 52.54 -7.03
C THR A 194 18.59 53.39 -8.28
N LEU A 195 18.40 52.75 -9.43
CA LEU A 195 18.34 53.40 -10.74
C LEU A 195 17.12 54.34 -10.84
N THR A 196 17.23 55.36 -11.68
CA THR A 196 16.21 56.37 -11.95
C THR A 196 15.73 56.25 -13.40
N THR A 197 14.66 56.95 -13.78
CA THR A 197 14.22 56.96 -15.19
C THR A 197 15.12 57.78 -16.12
N GLY A 198 16.19 58.39 -15.58
CA GLY A 198 17.19 59.12 -16.35
C GLY A 198 18.44 58.27 -16.57
N ILE A 199 19.47 58.87 -17.18
CA ILE A 199 20.77 58.23 -17.36
C ILE A 199 21.50 58.17 -16.02
N ASP A 200 21.88 56.97 -15.59
CA ASP A 200 22.53 56.71 -14.30
C ASP A 200 24.01 56.35 -14.45
N THR A 201 24.83 56.87 -13.51
CA THR A 201 26.27 56.58 -13.39
C THR A 201 26.62 56.38 -11.89
N PRO A 202 26.16 55.28 -11.26
CA PRO A 202 26.36 55.06 -9.84
C PRO A 202 27.83 55.04 -9.44
N ALA A 203 28.19 55.79 -8.40
CA ALA A 203 29.54 55.83 -7.83
C ALA A 203 29.77 54.64 -6.89
N LEU A 204 29.95 53.46 -7.46
CA LEU A 204 30.15 52.21 -6.70
C LEU A 204 31.57 52.14 -6.09
N THR A 205 31.67 51.69 -4.83
CA THR A 205 32.95 51.57 -4.10
C THR A 205 32.97 50.30 -3.28
N GLY A 206 34.12 49.60 -3.20
CA GLY A 206 34.25 48.41 -2.35
C GLY A 206 33.67 47.13 -2.94
N ASP A 207 33.52 46.08 -2.11
CA ASP A 207 32.98 44.75 -2.46
C ASP A 207 31.50 44.60 -2.07
N ASN A 208 30.74 43.77 -2.76
CA ASN A 208 29.31 43.49 -2.51
C ASN A 208 28.39 44.68 -2.79
N ASN A 209 28.63 45.41 -3.87
CA ASN A 209 27.73 46.49 -4.31
C ASN A 209 26.38 45.92 -4.76
N VAL A 210 25.29 46.66 -4.51
CA VAL A 210 23.93 46.28 -4.94
C VAL A 210 23.29 47.40 -5.73
N VAL A 211 23.01 47.18 -7.01
CA VAL A 211 22.28 48.12 -7.86
C VAL A 211 20.89 47.55 -8.14
N SER A 212 19.84 48.35 -8.02
CA SER A 212 18.46 47.88 -8.21
C SER A 212 17.67 48.80 -9.13
N GLY A 213 16.79 48.26 -9.97
CA GLY A 213 15.94 49.03 -10.86
C GLY A 213 14.85 48.21 -11.54
N THR A 214 14.24 48.79 -12.57
CA THR A 214 13.19 48.17 -13.39
C THR A 214 13.60 48.16 -14.85
N ALA A 215 13.48 47.01 -15.54
CA ALA A 215 14.06 46.80 -16.87
C ALA A 215 13.11 47.06 -18.05
N ASN A 216 11.80 47.13 -17.81
CA ASN A 216 10.79 47.15 -18.84
C ASN A 216 9.54 47.91 -18.37
N GLY A 217 8.77 48.50 -19.29
CA GLY A 217 7.52 49.20 -18.99
C GLY A 217 7.59 50.72 -18.92
N THR A 218 6.43 51.35 -18.71
CA THR A 218 6.34 52.82 -18.60
C THR A 218 6.96 53.26 -17.27
N GLY A 219 8.10 53.97 -17.33
CA GLY A 219 8.86 54.34 -16.14
C GLY A 219 9.96 53.36 -15.76
N ALA A 220 10.41 52.51 -16.69
CA ALA A 220 11.62 51.71 -16.52
C ALA A 220 12.82 52.59 -16.12
N THR A 221 13.65 52.09 -15.21
CA THR A 221 14.83 52.80 -14.69
C THR A 221 16.14 52.26 -15.21
N TYR A 222 16.15 51.10 -15.85
CA TYR A 222 17.31 50.63 -16.62
C TYR A 222 17.15 51.13 -18.05
N THR A 223 17.78 52.25 -18.37
CA THR A 223 17.52 53.02 -19.59
C THR A 223 18.76 53.20 -20.47
N PRO A 224 18.61 53.43 -21.78
CA PRO A 224 19.75 53.66 -22.67
C PRO A 224 20.66 54.81 -22.18
N GLY A 225 21.95 54.52 -22.01
CA GLY A 225 22.95 55.46 -21.51
C GLY A 225 23.50 55.13 -20.12
N ASP A 226 22.84 54.25 -19.36
CA ASP A 226 23.28 53.87 -18.01
C ASP A 226 24.67 53.24 -18.01
N THR A 227 25.52 53.61 -17.04
CA THR A 227 26.87 53.07 -16.88
C THR A 227 27.05 52.53 -15.47
N ILE A 228 26.86 51.23 -15.31
CA ILE A 228 26.87 50.51 -14.04
C ILE A 228 28.19 49.73 -13.94
N VAL A 229 29.22 50.38 -13.40
CA VAL A 229 30.58 49.82 -13.34
C VAL A 229 31.04 49.74 -11.90
N ALA A 230 31.21 48.52 -11.38
CA ALA A 230 31.82 48.32 -10.07
C ALA A 230 33.36 48.44 -10.17
N PRO A 231 34.05 48.74 -9.05
CA PRO A 231 35.52 48.84 -9.04
C PRO A 231 36.19 47.58 -9.58
N ALA A 232 37.26 47.74 -10.37
CA ALA A 232 38.03 46.60 -10.85
C ALA A 232 38.59 45.77 -9.68
N GLY A 233 38.43 44.45 -9.75
CA GLY A 233 38.85 43.53 -8.68
C GLY A 233 37.86 43.41 -7.51
N SER A 234 36.75 44.16 -7.52
CA SER A 234 35.70 43.96 -6.52
C SER A 234 34.90 42.68 -6.75
N THR A 235 34.40 42.09 -5.67
CA THR A 235 33.68 40.80 -5.67
C THR A 235 32.28 40.91 -5.06
N GLY A 236 31.39 39.97 -5.40
CA GLY A 236 30.04 39.88 -4.81
C GLY A 236 29.03 40.93 -5.28
N ASN A 237 29.32 41.67 -6.35
CA ASN A 237 28.47 42.75 -6.83
C ASN A 237 27.22 42.21 -7.55
N THR A 238 26.08 42.84 -7.31
CA THR A 238 24.77 42.39 -7.77
C THR A 238 23.98 43.52 -8.45
N LEU A 239 23.34 43.22 -9.58
CA LEU A 239 22.33 44.03 -10.24
C LEU A 239 20.97 43.32 -10.15
N ASN A 240 19.97 43.97 -9.56
CA ASN A 240 18.59 43.46 -9.44
C ASN A 240 17.66 44.26 -10.35
N LEU A 241 16.95 43.59 -11.24
CA LEU A 241 15.98 44.21 -12.13
C LEU A 241 14.62 43.53 -12.00
N SER A 242 13.56 44.32 -11.85
CA SER A 242 12.18 43.82 -11.85
C SER A 242 11.37 44.34 -13.05
N ASP A 243 10.36 43.59 -13.47
CA ASP A 243 9.38 44.09 -14.45
C ASP A 243 8.32 44.98 -13.79
N ILE A 244 7.78 45.92 -14.56
CA ILE A 244 6.58 46.72 -14.22
C ILE A 244 5.52 46.71 -15.34
N SER A 245 5.64 45.86 -16.37
CA SER A 245 4.70 45.79 -17.51
C SER A 245 4.50 44.39 -18.10
N THR A 246 3.52 44.25 -19.00
CA THR A 246 3.12 42.97 -19.62
C THR A 246 3.88 42.68 -20.93
N GLY A 247 4.55 41.52 -21.03
CA GLY A 247 4.97 40.89 -22.28
C GLY A 247 6.11 41.57 -23.05
N GLY A 248 7.08 42.19 -22.37
CA GLY A 248 8.15 42.97 -23.01
C GLY A 248 9.49 42.25 -23.17
N THR A 249 10.28 42.77 -24.10
CA THR A 249 11.69 42.42 -24.33
C THR A 249 12.55 43.08 -23.25
N TRP A 250 13.34 42.31 -22.49
CA TRP A 250 14.15 42.82 -21.38
C TRP A 250 15.50 43.38 -21.88
N ILE A 251 16.52 42.53 -21.93
CA ILE A 251 17.90 42.89 -22.25
C ILE A 251 18.21 42.26 -23.60
N THR A 252 18.25 43.05 -24.66
CA THR A 252 18.62 42.58 -26.00
C THR A 252 19.55 43.58 -26.65
N ALA A 253 20.28 43.18 -27.70
CA ALA A 253 21.15 44.07 -28.46
C ALA A 253 20.45 45.37 -28.95
N THR A 254 19.13 45.37 -29.07
CA THR A 254 18.31 46.54 -29.48
C THR A 254 17.83 47.42 -28.34
N THR A 255 17.68 46.90 -27.11
CA THR A 255 17.24 47.67 -25.92
C THR A 255 18.43 48.22 -25.11
N THR A 256 19.65 47.72 -25.33
CA THR A 256 20.87 48.08 -24.59
C THR A 256 21.83 49.03 -25.31
N ALA A 257 21.42 49.69 -26.41
CA ALA A 257 22.32 50.61 -27.12
C ALA A 257 22.76 51.75 -26.18
N GLY A 258 24.04 51.75 -25.78
CA GLY A 258 24.64 52.73 -24.88
C GLY A 258 24.57 52.40 -23.37
N ILE A 259 24.17 51.18 -22.98
CA ILE A 259 24.27 50.73 -21.58
C ILE A 259 25.56 49.94 -21.37
N THR A 260 26.34 50.28 -20.34
CA THR A 260 27.54 49.54 -19.94
C THR A 260 27.35 48.93 -18.56
N VAL A 261 27.53 47.60 -18.43
CA VAL A 261 27.59 46.92 -17.13
C VAL A 261 28.91 46.18 -17.01
N SER A 262 29.68 46.43 -15.95
CA SER A 262 31.02 45.83 -15.80
C SER A 262 31.39 45.58 -14.34
N ASN A 263 32.13 44.49 -14.11
CA ASN A 263 32.53 43.99 -12.78
C ASN A 263 31.34 43.68 -11.85
N ILE A 264 30.16 43.40 -12.42
CA ILE A 264 28.98 42.91 -11.71
C ILE A 264 28.94 41.39 -11.87
N GLN A 265 28.95 40.64 -10.77
CA GLN A 265 29.02 39.17 -10.80
C GLN A 265 27.64 38.51 -10.91
N THR A 266 26.60 39.15 -10.38
CA THR A 266 25.24 38.57 -10.35
C THR A 266 24.23 39.53 -10.96
N LEU A 267 23.42 39.02 -11.89
CA LEU A 267 22.24 39.69 -12.42
C LEU A 267 20.99 38.91 -11.98
N ASN A 268 20.10 39.53 -11.22
CA ASN A 268 18.82 38.96 -10.83
C ASN A 268 17.68 39.65 -11.59
N LEU A 269 16.85 38.87 -12.28
CA LEU A 269 15.68 39.32 -13.01
C LEU A 269 14.44 38.73 -12.35
N VAL A 270 13.45 39.58 -12.01
CA VAL A 270 12.18 39.16 -11.43
C VAL A 270 11.01 39.70 -12.24
N SER A 271 10.25 38.79 -12.84
CA SER A 271 9.07 39.10 -13.65
C SER A 271 7.81 38.49 -13.03
N GLY A 272 6.69 39.20 -13.13
CA GLY A 272 5.36 38.63 -12.86
C GLY A 272 4.72 37.99 -14.09
N GLU A 273 5.43 37.97 -15.21
CA GLU A 273 5.00 37.57 -16.55
C GLU A 273 6.17 36.92 -17.31
N ALA A 274 5.95 36.46 -18.55
CA ALA A 274 6.97 35.81 -19.36
C ALA A 274 8.17 36.74 -19.66
N VAL A 275 9.39 36.21 -19.57
CA VAL A 275 10.64 36.88 -19.95
C VAL A 275 10.96 36.58 -21.41
N GLY A 276 10.45 37.42 -22.32
CA GLY A 276 10.45 37.11 -23.76
C GLY A 276 11.81 37.10 -24.47
N SER A 277 12.84 37.78 -23.94
CA SER A 277 14.25 37.67 -24.40
C SER A 277 15.21 38.42 -23.47
N VAL A 278 16.25 37.72 -22.99
CA VAL A 278 17.41 38.23 -22.25
C VAL A 278 18.67 37.70 -22.93
N ASP A 279 19.54 38.58 -23.42
CA ASP A 279 20.82 38.22 -24.02
C ASP A 279 21.93 39.05 -23.38
N THR A 280 22.70 38.40 -22.50
CA THR A 280 23.89 38.98 -21.86
C THR A 280 25.19 38.63 -22.60
N ALA A 281 25.12 37.78 -23.63
CA ALA A 281 26.28 37.28 -24.36
C ALA A 281 26.62 38.13 -25.60
N SER A 282 25.59 38.54 -26.35
CA SER A 282 25.75 39.17 -27.67
C SER A 282 25.61 40.70 -27.69
N SER A 283 25.37 41.34 -26.53
CA SER A 283 25.20 42.80 -26.47
C SER A 283 26.49 43.55 -26.85
N ILE A 284 26.37 44.53 -27.76
CA ILE A 284 27.48 45.25 -28.44
C ILE A 284 28.42 46.03 -27.50
N GLU A 285 28.00 46.31 -26.25
CA GLU A 285 28.80 46.96 -25.20
C GLU A 285 28.82 46.13 -23.89
N GLY A 286 28.64 44.81 -24.03
CA GLY A 286 28.02 43.92 -23.06
C GLY A 286 28.67 43.69 -21.71
N PHE A 287 27.83 43.15 -20.81
CA PHE A 287 28.15 42.71 -19.45
C PHE A 287 29.54 42.07 -19.38
N SER A 288 30.44 42.67 -18.60
CA SER A 288 31.76 42.11 -18.33
C SER A 288 31.88 41.69 -16.85
N GLY A 289 32.44 40.50 -16.61
CA GLY A 289 32.62 39.95 -15.26
C GLY A 289 31.40 39.24 -14.66
N LEU A 290 30.33 39.03 -15.45
CA LEU A 290 29.11 38.34 -15.02
C LEU A 290 29.35 36.83 -14.85
N THR A 291 29.07 36.31 -13.65
CA THR A 291 29.21 34.89 -13.32
C THR A 291 27.88 34.19 -13.05
N ALA A 292 26.80 34.93 -12.77
CA ALA A 292 25.47 34.40 -12.53
C ALA A 292 24.37 35.28 -13.13
N LEU A 293 23.45 34.66 -13.86
CA LEU A 293 22.19 35.22 -14.35
C LEU A 293 21.05 34.41 -13.71
N ASN A 294 20.33 35.03 -12.77
CA ASN A 294 19.19 34.41 -12.11
C ASN A 294 17.89 35.05 -12.64
N ILE A 295 16.94 34.23 -13.06
CA ILE A 295 15.65 34.64 -13.60
C ILE A 295 14.57 33.98 -12.78
N LYS A 296 13.61 34.78 -12.32
CA LYS A 296 12.39 34.31 -11.68
C LYS A 296 11.20 34.94 -12.39
N ASP A 297 10.39 34.15 -13.04
CA ASP A 297 9.28 34.63 -13.86
C ASP A 297 8.00 33.80 -13.67
N VAL A 298 6.99 34.18 -14.43
CA VAL A 298 5.71 33.48 -14.54
C VAL A 298 5.40 33.42 -16.04
N GLY A 299 5.54 32.27 -16.67
CA GLY A 299 5.06 32.09 -18.04
C GLY A 299 6.07 31.43 -18.96
N GLY A 300 7.10 32.14 -19.42
CA GLY A 300 8.01 31.57 -20.41
C GLY A 300 9.29 32.37 -20.46
N THR A 301 10.44 31.71 -20.38
CA THR A 301 11.75 32.37 -20.42
C THR A 301 12.49 32.14 -21.72
N ALA A 302 13.07 33.21 -22.27
CA ALA A 302 14.12 33.15 -23.29
C ALA A 302 15.41 33.83 -22.79
N ALA A 303 16.47 33.06 -22.59
CA ALA A 303 17.72 33.54 -22.00
C ALA A 303 18.97 33.07 -22.74
N THR A 304 19.91 33.97 -22.98
CA THR A 304 21.22 33.71 -23.58
C THR A 304 22.33 34.31 -22.70
N ALA A 305 23.35 33.52 -22.35
CA ALA A 305 24.50 34.00 -21.58
C ALA A 305 25.85 33.46 -22.09
N ALA A 306 26.92 34.17 -21.75
CA ALA A 306 28.27 33.78 -22.11
C ALA A 306 28.69 32.47 -21.41
N PRO A 307 29.65 31.70 -21.95
CA PRO A 307 30.15 30.46 -21.33
C PRO A 307 30.71 30.61 -19.90
N THR A 308 30.99 31.83 -19.45
CA THR A 308 31.47 32.14 -18.10
C THR A 308 30.36 32.37 -17.09
N THR A 309 29.11 32.47 -17.53
CA THR A 309 27.97 32.90 -16.71
C THR A 309 27.02 31.73 -16.47
N ALA A 310 26.77 31.36 -15.22
CA ALA A 310 25.76 30.36 -14.89
C ALA A 310 24.35 30.97 -15.06
N ILE A 311 23.41 30.20 -15.61
CA ILE A 311 22.01 30.60 -15.77
C ILE A 311 21.16 29.78 -14.79
N ALA A 312 20.34 30.44 -13.99
CA ALA A 312 19.35 29.80 -13.14
C ALA A 312 17.96 30.40 -13.41
N VAL A 313 17.04 29.60 -13.93
CA VAL A 313 15.66 29.99 -14.22
C VAL A 313 14.72 29.29 -13.24
N ASN A 314 13.82 30.05 -12.62
CA ASN A 314 12.74 29.56 -11.78
C ASN A 314 11.41 30.16 -12.27
N ASP A 315 10.77 29.46 -13.22
CA ASP A 315 9.46 29.82 -13.72
C ASP A 315 8.38 29.22 -12.81
N LEU A 316 7.59 30.09 -12.19
CA LEU A 316 6.55 29.73 -11.24
C LEU A 316 5.27 29.20 -11.89
N ALA A 317 5.03 29.47 -13.18
CA ALA A 317 3.87 28.96 -13.92
C ALA A 317 4.07 29.04 -15.45
N ALA A 318 4.81 28.08 -16.00
CA ALA A 318 5.16 28.03 -17.41
C ALA A 318 3.96 27.85 -18.36
N ALA A 319 2.90 27.20 -17.88
CA ALA A 319 1.71 26.88 -18.67
C ALA A 319 2.10 26.27 -20.03
N GLY A 320 1.54 26.76 -21.13
CA GLY A 320 1.83 26.28 -22.49
C GLY A 320 2.86 27.12 -23.25
N ASN A 321 3.70 27.90 -22.55
CA ASN A 321 4.71 28.75 -23.21
C ASN A 321 6.05 28.02 -23.38
N ASN A 322 6.93 28.61 -24.19
CA ASN A 322 8.25 28.06 -24.46
C ASN A 322 9.28 28.52 -23.42
N GLU A 323 10.16 27.59 -23.07
CA GLU A 323 11.40 27.83 -22.34
C GLU A 323 12.57 27.64 -23.29
N THR A 324 13.35 28.69 -23.56
CA THR A 324 14.51 28.64 -24.46
C THR A 324 15.74 29.22 -23.78
N ILE A 325 16.71 28.38 -23.41
CA ILE A 325 17.91 28.79 -22.70
C ILE A 325 19.14 28.41 -23.52
N ASP A 326 20.01 29.37 -23.84
CA ASP A 326 21.19 29.19 -24.67
C ASP A 326 22.47 29.69 -23.97
N GLY A 327 23.58 28.97 -24.20
CA GLY A 327 24.90 29.27 -23.68
C GLY A 327 25.05 28.99 -22.18
N GLY A 328 25.84 29.82 -21.51
CA GLY A 328 26.12 29.68 -20.09
C GLY A 328 27.23 28.69 -19.70
N SER A 329 27.68 28.79 -18.45
CA SER A 329 28.49 27.77 -17.79
C SER A 329 27.57 26.63 -17.35
N ASN A 330 27.00 26.70 -16.15
CA ASN A 330 25.96 25.79 -15.70
C ASN A 330 24.58 26.37 -16.00
N VAL A 331 23.62 25.51 -16.36
CA VAL A 331 22.22 25.87 -16.55
C VAL A 331 21.36 25.07 -15.58
N THR A 332 20.57 25.79 -14.77
CA THR A 332 19.53 25.22 -13.91
C THR A 332 18.17 25.78 -14.33
N LEU A 333 17.21 24.92 -14.65
CA LEU A 333 15.83 25.28 -14.93
C LEU A 333 14.91 24.59 -13.94
N THR A 334 14.02 25.35 -13.29
CA THR A 334 12.83 24.83 -12.62
C THR A 334 11.60 25.47 -13.24
N ALA A 335 10.81 24.69 -13.98
CA ALA A 335 9.57 25.13 -14.59
C ALA A 335 8.39 24.51 -13.83
N ALA A 336 7.50 25.32 -13.29
CA ALA A 336 6.30 24.86 -12.58
C ALA A 336 5.05 25.05 -13.42
N GLY A 337 4.02 24.23 -13.20
CA GLY A 337 2.72 24.39 -13.84
C GLY A 337 2.76 24.20 -15.37
N VAL A 338 3.65 23.35 -15.88
CA VAL A 338 3.81 23.10 -17.32
C VAL A 338 2.57 22.36 -17.86
N THR A 339 2.03 22.84 -18.97
CA THR A 339 0.87 22.24 -19.66
C THR A 339 1.21 21.93 -21.12
N THR A 340 0.25 21.40 -21.88
CA THR A 340 0.44 21.09 -23.31
C THR A 340 0.74 22.34 -24.15
N GLY A 341 1.62 22.19 -25.16
CA GLY A 341 1.82 23.18 -26.24
C GLY A 341 3.15 23.94 -26.22
N GLY A 342 3.77 24.10 -25.04
CA GLY A 342 5.07 24.75 -24.89
C GLY A 342 6.25 23.79 -25.11
N ALA A 343 7.34 24.25 -25.73
CA ALA A 343 8.58 23.48 -25.85
C ALA A 343 9.62 23.98 -24.83
N ILE A 344 10.32 23.03 -24.19
CA ILE A 344 11.44 23.33 -23.30
C ILE A 344 12.72 22.96 -24.05
N ALA A 345 13.56 23.95 -24.36
CA ALA A 345 14.78 23.80 -25.13
C ALA A 345 15.97 24.44 -24.41
N ILE A 346 16.99 23.63 -24.09
CA ILE A 346 18.25 24.09 -23.48
C ILE A 346 19.39 23.80 -24.45
N GLY A 347 20.17 24.81 -24.81
CA GLY A 347 21.30 24.71 -25.73
C GLY A 347 20.91 24.53 -27.19
N GLY A 348 19.69 24.90 -27.57
CA GLY A 348 19.17 24.71 -28.93
C GLY A 348 20.01 25.43 -30.00
N THR A 349 20.55 26.60 -29.68
CA THR A 349 21.43 27.39 -30.54
C THR A 349 22.88 27.31 -30.06
N THR A 350 23.12 27.55 -28.78
CA THR A 350 24.46 27.55 -28.17
C THR A 350 24.47 26.63 -26.96
N ALA A 351 25.25 25.56 -27.01
CA ALA A 351 25.33 24.60 -25.90
C ALA A 351 25.93 25.22 -24.62
N PRO A 352 25.39 24.90 -23.43
CA PRO A 352 26.05 25.16 -22.16
C PRO A 352 27.40 24.45 -22.06
N THR A 353 28.37 25.08 -21.39
CA THR A 353 29.74 24.52 -21.25
C THR A 353 29.97 23.72 -19.98
N GLY A 354 29.09 23.86 -18.98
CA GLY A 354 29.06 23.16 -17.71
C GLY A 354 27.86 22.21 -17.60
N THR A 355 27.26 22.06 -16.42
CA THR A 355 26.15 21.11 -16.21
C THR A 355 24.80 21.66 -16.65
N ILE A 356 23.88 20.77 -17.05
CA ILE A 356 22.47 21.08 -17.28
C ILE A 356 21.65 20.34 -16.23
N THR A 357 20.82 21.06 -15.47
CA THR A 357 19.84 20.47 -14.54
C THR A 357 18.47 21.09 -14.79
N ALA A 358 17.52 20.30 -15.27
CA ALA A 358 16.16 20.76 -15.57
C ALA A 358 15.14 19.98 -14.71
N THR A 359 14.29 20.70 -13.99
CA THR A 359 13.15 20.15 -13.25
C THR A 359 11.86 20.73 -13.83
N ILE A 360 11.03 19.86 -14.39
CA ILE A 360 9.78 20.20 -15.07
C ILE A 360 8.66 19.66 -14.19
N ASN A 361 7.82 20.54 -13.66
CA ASN A 361 6.64 20.15 -12.88
C ASN A 361 5.39 20.37 -13.72
N ASP A 362 4.87 19.30 -14.30
CA ASP A 362 3.64 19.34 -15.10
C ASP A 362 2.45 19.65 -14.18
N ALA A 363 1.56 20.51 -14.66
CA ALA A 363 0.28 20.76 -14.02
C ALA A 363 -0.65 19.55 -14.18
N ALA A 364 -1.50 19.33 -13.18
CA ALA A 364 -2.56 18.33 -13.30
C ALA A 364 -3.48 18.72 -14.47
N PRO A 365 -3.79 17.80 -15.39
CA PRO A 365 -4.61 18.11 -16.56
C PRO A 365 -6.01 18.60 -16.16
N ALA A 366 -6.46 19.70 -16.78
CA ALA A 366 -7.80 20.21 -16.59
C ALA A 366 -8.84 19.27 -17.23
N ASN A 367 -9.85 18.87 -16.45
CA ASN A 367 -11.06 18.15 -16.86
C ASN A 367 -10.86 16.87 -17.69
N GLY A 368 -10.74 15.72 -17.03
CA GLY A 368 -11.15 14.41 -17.56
C GLY A 368 -10.69 14.10 -18.97
N SER A 369 -9.41 14.32 -19.26
CA SER A 369 -8.83 14.09 -20.57
C SER A 369 -7.44 13.50 -20.42
N ASN A 370 -7.05 12.67 -21.39
CA ASN A 370 -5.66 12.25 -21.53
C ASN A 370 -4.86 13.42 -22.07
N GLN A 371 -3.71 13.71 -21.47
CA GLN A 371 -2.81 14.77 -21.91
C GLN A 371 -1.38 14.24 -22.03
N ILE A 372 -0.60 14.86 -22.90
CA ILE A 372 0.81 14.56 -23.11
C ILE A 372 1.60 15.81 -22.75
N GLY A 373 2.57 15.69 -21.86
CA GLY A 373 3.43 16.80 -21.43
C GLY A 373 4.25 17.40 -22.58
N SER A 374 4.87 18.55 -22.30
CA SER A 374 5.71 19.29 -23.24
C SER A 374 6.94 18.51 -23.71
N THR A 375 7.35 18.74 -24.97
CA THR A 375 8.64 18.24 -25.44
C THR A 375 9.78 18.95 -24.72
N ILE A 376 10.73 18.17 -24.21
CA ILE A 376 11.93 18.64 -23.52
C ILE A 376 13.13 18.24 -24.38
N ALA A 377 13.94 19.21 -24.79
CA ALA A 377 15.14 19.00 -25.59
C ALA A 377 16.33 19.71 -24.96
N THR A 378 17.44 18.99 -24.78
CA THR A 378 18.70 19.57 -24.30
C THR A 378 19.84 19.23 -25.26
N THR A 379 20.72 20.19 -25.54
CA THR A 379 21.93 19.98 -26.34
C THR A 379 23.16 20.45 -25.57
N GLY A 380 24.13 19.56 -25.37
CA GLY A 380 25.41 19.83 -24.73
C GLY A 380 25.44 19.67 -23.22
N GLY A 381 26.30 20.45 -22.56
CA GLY A 381 26.65 20.29 -21.15
C GLY A 381 27.61 19.14 -20.86
N THR A 382 28.34 19.19 -19.75
CA THR A 382 29.24 18.12 -19.28
C THR A 382 28.47 16.96 -18.67
N THR A 383 27.37 17.26 -17.99
CA THR A 383 26.43 16.32 -17.40
C THR A 383 25.03 16.90 -17.55
N VAL A 384 24.08 16.08 -17.97
CA VAL A 384 22.68 16.49 -18.18
C VAL A 384 21.77 15.71 -17.26
N ASN A 385 20.98 16.40 -16.42
CA ASN A 385 19.99 15.81 -15.55
C ASN A 385 18.61 16.44 -15.83
N VAL A 386 17.64 15.62 -16.22
CA VAL A 386 16.26 16.04 -16.47
C VAL A 386 15.31 15.29 -15.53
N THR A 387 14.53 16.02 -14.75
CA THR A 387 13.48 15.47 -13.89
C THR A 387 12.13 16.00 -14.36
N GLN A 388 11.21 15.11 -14.73
CA GLN A 388 9.83 15.45 -15.04
C GLN A 388 8.88 14.91 -13.97
N ASN A 389 8.25 15.82 -13.23
CA ASN A 389 7.23 15.52 -12.24
C ASN A 389 5.85 15.63 -12.90
N ILE A 390 5.24 14.49 -13.22
CA ILE A 390 3.97 14.38 -13.95
C ILE A 390 2.83 14.34 -12.94
N ALA A 391 1.99 15.37 -12.93
CA ALA A 391 0.82 15.39 -12.06
C ALA A 391 -0.32 14.54 -12.63
N ALA A 392 -0.79 13.57 -11.84
CA ALA A 392 -1.96 12.77 -12.20
C ALA A 392 -3.22 13.64 -12.38
N PRO A 393 -4.16 13.24 -13.25
CA PRO A 393 -5.47 13.88 -13.34
C PRO A 393 -6.20 13.89 -11.99
N ALA A 394 -6.91 14.99 -11.68
CA ALA A 394 -7.59 15.14 -10.39
C ALA A 394 -8.62 14.01 -10.15
N GLY A 395 -8.49 13.33 -9.01
CA GLY A 395 -9.39 12.26 -8.58
C GLY A 395 -10.76 12.81 -8.18
N GLY A 396 -11.75 12.61 -9.03
CA GLY A 396 -13.13 13.09 -8.79
C GLY A 396 -14.11 12.85 -9.93
N GLN A 397 -13.66 12.22 -11.02
CA GLN A 397 -14.45 12.07 -12.24
C GLN A 397 -14.67 10.60 -12.60
N ILE A 398 -15.80 10.33 -13.25
CA ILE A 398 -16.19 9.00 -13.73
C ILE A 398 -15.48 8.79 -15.08
N GLY A 399 -14.33 8.13 -15.07
CA GLY A 399 -13.53 7.87 -16.27
C GLY A 399 -12.13 7.39 -15.93
N SER A 400 -11.45 6.81 -16.91
CA SER A 400 -10.08 6.34 -16.81
C SER A 400 -9.19 7.29 -17.61
N TRP A 401 -8.53 8.21 -16.91
CA TRP A 401 -7.75 9.29 -17.52
C TRP A 401 -6.29 9.18 -17.13
N THR A 402 -5.39 9.44 -18.06
CA THR A 402 -3.94 9.35 -17.86
C THR A 402 -3.24 10.62 -18.30
N ALA A 403 -2.37 11.15 -17.43
CA ALA A 403 -1.36 12.13 -17.83
C ALA A 403 -0.11 11.39 -18.30
N THR A 404 0.34 11.65 -19.52
CA THR A 404 1.57 11.09 -20.08
C THR A 404 2.66 12.14 -20.07
N GLY A 405 3.87 11.79 -19.62
CA GLY A 405 5.05 12.66 -19.72
C GLY A 405 5.35 13.06 -21.17
N GLY A 406 6.06 14.16 -21.33
CA GLY A 406 6.46 14.65 -22.64
C GLY A 406 7.63 13.86 -23.22
N THR A 407 7.91 14.00 -24.52
CA THR A 407 9.12 13.39 -25.11
C THR A 407 10.37 14.11 -24.60
N ILE A 408 11.35 13.36 -24.09
CA ILE A 408 12.61 13.90 -23.57
C ILE A 408 13.75 13.52 -24.51
N GLY A 409 14.43 14.52 -25.08
CA GLY A 409 15.58 14.37 -25.95
C GLY A 409 16.83 15.00 -25.37
N ILE A 410 17.89 14.21 -25.16
CA ILE A 410 19.21 14.69 -24.75
C ILE A 410 20.19 14.45 -25.89
N THR A 411 20.80 15.51 -26.41
CA THR A 411 21.85 15.44 -27.42
C THR A 411 23.17 15.88 -26.81
N GLY A 412 24.14 14.99 -26.70
CA GLY A 412 25.47 15.28 -26.20
C GLY A 412 26.29 16.17 -27.15
N THR A 413 27.32 16.77 -26.59
CA THR A 413 28.45 17.37 -27.31
C THR A 413 29.72 16.60 -26.96
N SER A 414 30.88 16.98 -27.50
CA SER A 414 32.16 16.34 -27.19
C SER A 414 32.60 16.41 -25.72
N THR A 415 31.87 17.14 -24.87
CA THR A 415 32.14 17.26 -23.43
C THR A 415 31.13 16.51 -22.56
N THR A 416 30.06 15.97 -23.14
CA THR A 416 28.97 15.33 -22.39
C THR A 416 29.38 13.92 -22.00
N THR A 417 29.56 13.67 -20.70
CA THR A 417 30.01 12.36 -20.20
C THR A 417 28.91 11.54 -19.55
N SER A 418 27.82 12.20 -19.14
CA SER A 418 26.67 11.51 -18.56
C SER A 418 25.34 12.22 -18.78
N ALA A 419 24.27 11.42 -18.87
CA ALA A 419 22.90 11.89 -19.07
C ALA A 419 21.91 11.09 -18.20
N SER A 420 21.07 11.79 -17.44
CA SER A 420 20.10 11.18 -16.53
C SER A 420 18.70 11.74 -16.75
N VAL A 421 17.69 10.87 -16.76
CA VAL A 421 16.27 11.22 -16.82
C VAL A 421 15.52 10.55 -15.68
N THR A 422 14.72 11.33 -14.96
CA THR A 422 13.79 10.83 -13.94
C THR A 422 12.38 11.30 -14.25
N GLN A 423 11.41 10.39 -14.24
CA GLN A 423 9.99 10.69 -14.39
C GLN A 423 9.20 10.22 -13.17
N THR A 424 7.96 10.67 -13.05
CA THR A 424 7.04 10.23 -11.98
C THR A 424 6.61 8.80 -12.22
N ALA A 425 6.70 7.94 -11.20
CA ALA A 425 6.31 6.54 -11.32
C ALA A 425 4.89 6.37 -11.93
N PRO A 426 4.78 5.66 -13.06
CA PRO A 426 3.52 5.30 -13.67
C PRO A 426 2.51 4.67 -12.71
N VAL A 427 1.25 5.07 -12.88
CA VAL A 427 0.10 4.55 -12.15
C VAL A 427 -0.99 4.23 -13.16
N SER A 428 -1.50 3.00 -13.12
CA SER A 428 -2.65 2.64 -13.98
C SER A 428 -3.90 3.36 -13.50
N PRO A 429 -4.65 4.02 -14.40
CA PRO A 429 -5.89 4.70 -14.03
C PRO A 429 -6.95 3.69 -13.59
N VAL A 430 -7.71 4.03 -12.54
CA VAL A 430 -8.86 3.25 -12.08
C VAL A 430 -10.11 4.08 -12.27
N ALA A 431 -11.04 3.58 -13.09
CA ALA A 431 -12.30 4.26 -13.34
C ALA A 431 -13.13 4.33 -12.04
N GLY A 432 -13.67 5.52 -11.75
CA GLY A 432 -14.66 5.68 -10.69
C GLY A 432 -15.97 4.97 -11.02
N VAL A 433 -16.69 4.54 -9.99
CA VAL A 433 -18.02 3.94 -10.11
C VAL A 433 -19.07 5.01 -9.83
N ALA A 434 -20.00 5.20 -10.77
CA ALA A 434 -21.11 6.14 -10.60
C ALA A 434 -22.01 5.70 -9.43
N ALA A 435 -22.59 6.67 -8.71
CA ALA A 435 -23.62 6.36 -7.73
C ALA A 435 -24.80 5.66 -8.43
N SER A 436 -25.28 4.54 -7.86
CA SER A 436 -26.56 3.97 -8.29
C SER A 436 -27.68 4.51 -7.42
N GLY A 437 -28.78 4.93 -8.04
CA GLY A 437 -30.02 5.22 -7.30
C GLY A 437 -30.50 3.97 -6.58
N GLY A 438 -31.07 4.12 -5.37
CA GLY A 438 -31.72 3.00 -4.70
C GLY A 438 -32.96 2.55 -5.46
N THR A 439 -33.29 1.26 -5.39
CA THR A 439 -34.53 0.71 -5.92
C THR A 439 -35.58 0.59 -4.81
N THR A 440 -36.83 0.93 -5.11
CA THR A 440 -37.97 0.71 -4.21
C THR A 440 -38.30 -0.78 -4.13
N ALA A 441 -38.65 -1.26 -2.94
CA ALA A 441 -39.18 -2.61 -2.79
C ALA A 441 -40.58 -2.70 -3.41
N VAL A 442 -40.85 -3.80 -4.14
CA VAL A 442 -42.15 -4.10 -4.73
C VAL A 442 -42.54 -5.52 -4.35
N ASP A 443 -43.63 -5.64 -3.61
CA ASP A 443 -44.20 -6.93 -3.19
C ASP A 443 -45.59 -7.09 -3.81
N THR A 444 -45.90 -8.30 -4.27
CA THR A 444 -47.27 -8.64 -4.70
C THR A 444 -47.88 -9.57 -3.66
N VAL A 445 -49.00 -9.14 -3.08
CA VAL A 445 -49.78 -9.90 -2.11
C VAL A 445 -50.99 -10.48 -2.82
N THR A 446 -51.13 -11.80 -2.75
CA THR A 446 -52.34 -12.53 -3.14
C THR A 446 -53.17 -12.75 -1.90
N TRP A 447 -54.38 -12.20 -1.89
CA TRP A 447 -55.26 -12.30 -0.76
C TRP A 447 -56.22 -13.48 -0.90
N ALA A 448 -56.39 -14.25 0.17
CA ALA A 448 -57.31 -15.37 0.18
C ALA A 448 -58.76 -14.91 0.39
N GLY A 449 -59.73 -15.66 -0.16
CA GLY A 449 -61.16 -15.40 0.08
C GLY A 449 -61.71 -14.12 -0.53
N PHE A 450 -61.09 -13.57 -1.58
CA PHE A 450 -61.68 -12.49 -2.36
C PHE A 450 -62.81 -13.03 -3.23
N GLY A 451 -64.00 -12.42 -3.17
CA GLY A 451 -65.20 -12.92 -3.86
C GLY A 451 -66.29 -13.51 -2.96
N ILE A 452 -66.01 -13.70 -1.65
CA ILE A 452 -66.95 -14.27 -0.67
C ILE A 452 -67.26 -13.26 0.45
N ALA A 453 -68.53 -13.10 0.81
CA ALA A 453 -68.98 -12.19 1.87
C ALA A 453 -68.89 -12.88 3.24
N LEU A 454 -67.68 -12.93 3.81
CA LEU A 454 -67.41 -13.48 5.14
C LEU A 454 -66.69 -12.45 6.03
N PRO A 455 -67.04 -12.37 7.33
CA PRO A 455 -66.31 -11.56 8.30
C PRO A 455 -64.97 -12.22 8.61
N GLY A 456 -63.90 -11.44 8.67
CA GLY A 456 -62.56 -11.97 8.97
C GLY A 456 -61.44 -10.95 8.79
N THR A 457 -60.25 -11.32 9.25
CA THR A 457 -59.06 -10.45 9.20
C THR A 457 -57.87 -11.19 8.59
N GLN A 458 -57.16 -10.53 7.68
CA GLN A 458 -55.91 -11.03 7.09
C GLN A 458 -54.79 -10.04 7.38
N THR A 459 -53.67 -10.51 7.93
CA THR A 459 -52.50 -9.66 8.25
C THR A 459 -51.27 -10.16 7.52
N ILE A 460 -50.55 -9.24 6.87
CA ILE A 460 -49.26 -9.51 6.24
C ILE A 460 -48.30 -8.36 6.48
N GLY A 461 -47.14 -8.66 7.03
CA GLY A 461 -46.11 -7.67 7.36
C GLY A 461 -46.59 -6.47 8.16
N GLY A 462 -47.46 -6.72 9.15
CA GLY A 462 -48.06 -5.67 10.01
C GLY A 462 -49.24 -4.92 9.38
N VAL A 463 -49.53 -5.11 8.09
CA VAL A 463 -50.71 -4.57 7.42
C VAL A 463 -51.89 -5.52 7.63
N THR A 464 -52.95 -5.03 8.25
CA THR A 464 -54.15 -5.79 8.58
C THR A 464 -55.34 -5.31 7.76
N VAL A 465 -55.97 -6.22 7.02
CA VAL A 465 -57.21 -6.00 6.26
C VAL A 465 -58.34 -6.73 6.97
N THR A 466 -59.40 -6.01 7.34
CA THR A 466 -60.57 -6.55 8.03
C THR A 466 -61.85 -6.31 7.22
N SER A 467 -62.62 -7.38 7.03
CA SER A 467 -63.97 -7.37 6.46
C SER A 467 -64.98 -7.68 7.58
N ASP A 468 -66.09 -6.95 7.63
CA ASP A 468 -67.21 -7.24 8.54
C ASP A 468 -68.23 -8.24 7.95
N GLY A 469 -67.98 -8.73 6.73
CA GLY A 469 -68.83 -9.69 6.04
C GLY A 469 -70.11 -9.11 5.42
N SER A 470 -70.29 -7.79 5.44
CA SER A 470 -71.49 -7.12 4.89
C SER A 470 -71.56 -7.12 3.36
N ALA A 471 -70.42 -7.27 2.67
CA ALA A 471 -70.33 -7.29 1.21
C ALA A 471 -69.09 -8.07 0.71
N THR A 472 -69.03 -8.29 -0.61
CA THR A 472 -67.84 -8.77 -1.31
C THR A 472 -66.97 -7.59 -1.73
N PHE A 473 -65.69 -7.58 -1.38
CA PHE A 473 -64.75 -6.52 -1.74
C PHE A 473 -63.78 -6.96 -2.83
N THR A 474 -63.43 -6.02 -3.72
CA THR A 474 -62.43 -6.22 -4.78
C THR A 474 -61.03 -5.80 -4.32
N PRO A 475 -59.95 -6.36 -4.88
CA PRO A 475 -58.59 -5.91 -4.57
C PRO A 475 -58.36 -4.40 -4.84
N ASN A 476 -59.06 -3.81 -5.82
CA ASN A 476 -59.03 -2.36 -6.06
C ASN A 476 -59.66 -1.55 -4.92
N GLN A 477 -60.68 -2.10 -4.25
CA GLN A 477 -61.28 -1.46 -3.07
C GLN A 477 -60.38 -1.57 -1.84
N VAL A 478 -59.64 -2.67 -1.70
CA VAL A 478 -58.60 -2.81 -0.66
C VAL A 478 -57.48 -1.81 -0.89
N ALA A 479 -56.98 -1.69 -2.12
CA ALA A 479 -56.00 -0.68 -2.48
C ALA A 479 -56.53 0.75 -2.24
N ALA A 480 -57.80 1.02 -2.55
CA ALA A 480 -58.41 2.32 -2.29
C ALA A 480 -58.48 2.64 -0.78
N VAL A 481 -58.91 1.68 0.05
CA VAL A 481 -58.97 1.87 1.52
C VAL A 481 -57.58 1.96 2.13
N ALA A 482 -56.63 1.15 1.66
CA ALA A 482 -55.21 1.21 2.04
C ALA A 482 -54.60 2.60 1.76
N ASN A 483 -55.00 3.25 0.67
CA ASN A 483 -54.60 4.62 0.33
C ASN A 483 -55.53 5.70 0.93
N GLY A 484 -56.33 5.38 1.94
CA GLY A 484 -57.10 6.34 2.74
C GLY A 484 -58.55 6.59 2.32
N ALA A 485 -59.10 5.85 1.35
CA ALA A 485 -60.53 5.89 1.07
C ALA A 485 -61.35 5.22 2.19
N SER A 486 -62.62 5.58 2.34
CA SER A 486 -63.54 4.92 3.27
C SER A 486 -64.57 4.09 2.50
N ILE A 487 -64.62 2.80 2.80
CA ILE A 487 -65.60 1.85 2.25
C ILE A 487 -66.27 1.16 3.44
N ALA A 488 -67.61 1.21 3.50
CA ALA A 488 -68.35 0.60 4.60
C ALA A 488 -68.08 -0.91 4.66
N GLY A 489 -67.76 -1.41 5.85
CA GLY A 489 -67.49 -2.82 6.12
C GLY A 489 -66.08 -3.33 5.76
N LEU A 490 -65.20 -2.46 5.26
CA LEU A 490 -63.80 -2.78 4.95
C LEU A 490 -62.86 -1.79 5.63
N SER A 491 -61.89 -2.27 6.41
CA SER A 491 -60.85 -1.43 7.03
C SER A 491 -59.46 -2.01 6.79
N VAL A 492 -58.49 -1.12 6.56
CA VAL A 492 -57.06 -1.45 6.47
C VAL A 492 -56.31 -0.67 7.55
N THR A 493 -55.54 -1.35 8.40
CA THR A 493 -54.76 -0.76 9.48
C THR A 493 -53.32 -1.26 9.45
N GLY A 494 -52.38 -0.53 10.06
CA GLY A 494 -50.97 -0.96 10.13
C GLY A 494 -50.16 -0.74 8.86
N LEU A 495 -50.75 -0.17 7.80
CA LEU A 495 -49.99 0.33 6.66
C LEU A 495 -49.19 1.57 7.10
N GLY A 496 -47.88 1.41 7.24
CA GLY A 496 -46.97 2.53 7.48
C GLY A 496 -47.00 3.53 6.31
N VAL A 497 -46.63 4.79 6.57
CA VAL A 497 -46.61 5.87 5.56
C VAL A 497 -45.67 5.62 4.37
N SER A 498 -44.88 4.55 4.41
CA SER A 498 -43.87 4.21 3.41
C SER A 498 -44.39 3.32 2.27
N TRP A 499 -45.66 2.91 2.24
CA TRP A 499 -46.18 2.03 1.19
C TRP A 499 -47.34 2.65 0.41
N THR A 500 -47.34 2.47 -0.90
CA THR A 500 -48.49 2.70 -1.79
C THR A 500 -49.03 1.37 -2.28
N VAL A 501 -50.35 1.23 -2.33
CA VAL A 501 -51.00 -0.02 -2.75
C VAL A 501 -51.76 0.21 -4.05
N THR A 502 -51.51 -0.62 -5.05
CA THR A 502 -52.28 -0.66 -6.29
C THR A 502 -52.98 -2.00 -6.44
N GLY A 503 -54.22 -1.97 -6.90
CA GLY A 503 -54.93 -3.20 -7.27
C GLY A 503 -54.58 -3.64 -8.70
N PRO A 504 -55.05 -4.83 -9.11
CA PRO A 504 -54.67 -5.43 -10.36
C PRO A 504 -55.46 -4.80 -11.51
N THR A 505 -54.85 -4.75 -12.69
CA THR A 505 -55.54 -4.33 -13.92
C THR A 505 -56.50 -5.41 -14.44
N ASP A 506 -56.23 -6.67 -14.13
CA ASP A 506 -57.11 -7.81 -14.39
C ASP A 506 -57.94 -8.10 -13.12
N LEU A 507 -59.26 -7.95 -13.21
CA LEU A 507 -60.16 -8.13 -12.07
C LEU A 507 -60.42 -9.61 -11.74
N SER A 508 -59.89 -10.55 -12.52
CA SER A 508 -60.01 -11.99 -12.26
C SER A 508 -58.97 -12.53 -11.25
N VAL A 509 -57.99 -11.72 -10.86
CA VAL A 509 -56.94 -12.11 -9.91
C VAL A 509 -57.09 -11.39 -8.56
N ALA A 510 -56.82 -12.11 -7.47
CA ALA A 510 -56.99 -11.63 -6.09
C ALA A 510 -55.72 -10.95 -5.52
N THR A 511 -54.99 -10.18 -6.32
CA THR A 511 -53.69 -9.62 -5.93
C THR A 511 -53.71 -8.12 -5.67
N SER A 512 -52.80 -7.61 -4.85
CA SER A 512 -52.50 -6.19 -4.69
C SER A 512 -50.99 -6.00 -4.67
N THR A 513 -50.50 -4.94 -5.31
CA THR A 513 -49.08 -4.61 -5.38
C THR A 513 -48.76 -3.51 -4.39
N PHE A 514 -47.82 -3.79 -3.50
CA PHE A 514 -47.27 -2.86 -2.52
C PHE A 514 -45.96 -2.31 -3.08
N THR A 515 -45.87 -1.00 -3.24
CA THR A 515 -44.66 -0.30 -3.70
C THR A 515 -44.20 0.68 -2.63
N ASP A 516 -42.95 0.55 -2.20
CA ASP A 516 -42.34 1.49 -1.25
C ASP A 516 -42.29 2.90 -1.88
N VAL A 517 -42.65 3.90 -1.10
CA VAL A 517 -42.69 5.32 -1.51
C VAL A 517 -41.29 5.93 -1.54
N THR A 518 -40.34 5.34 -0.82
CA THR A 518 -38.95 5.79 -0.72
C THR A 518 -37.97 4.68 -1.07
N ALA A 519 -36.99 4.97 -1.93
CA ALA A 519 -35.89 4.03 -2.16
C ALA A 519 -35.09 3.87 -0.86
N ASN A 520 -34.87 2.62 -0.44
CA ASN A 520 -34.00 2.20 0.66
C ASN A 520 -34.45 2.48 2.12
N THR A 521 -35.58 1.92 2.57
CA THR A 521 -35.81 1.78 4.02
C THR A 521 -36.75 0.65 4.45
N ALA A 522 -37.68 0.17 3.63
CA ALA A 522 -38.60 -0.88 4.09
C ALA A 522 -38.05 -2.30 3.86
N ALA A 523 -38.07 -3.13 4.91
CA ALA A 523 -37.95 -4.58 4.74
C ALA A 523 -39.13 -5.08 3.90
N SER A 524 -38.90 -6.08 3.03
CA SER A 524 -40.00 -6.70 2.27
C SER A 524 -41.11 -7.18 3.22
N LEU A 525 -42.37 -7.01 2.82
CA LEU A 525 -43.55 -7.49 3.54
C LEU A 525 -43.49 -9.01 3.76
N VAL A 526 -42.72 -9.73 2.95
CA VAL A 526 -42.58 -11.20 3.01
C VAL A 526 -41.79 -11.65 4.26
N GLY A 527 -40.95 -10.79 4.85
CA GLY A 527 -40.03 -11.16 5.94
C GLY A 527 -40.56 -10.98 7.37
N THR A 528 -41.78 -10.48 7.57
CA THR A 528 -42.27 -9.99 8.88
C THR A 528 -43.46 -10.79 9.46
N GLY A 529 -43.75 -11.96 8.91
CA GLY A 529 -44.76 -12.90 9.42
C GLY A 529 -46.15 -12.74 8.78
N ILE A 530 -46.83 -13.87 8.58
CA ILE A 530 -48.17 -13.98 7.99
C ILE A 530 -49.12 -14.48 9.09
N ALA A 531 -50.23 -13.78 9.34
CA ALA A 531 -51.20 -14.16 10.37
C ALA A 531 -52.65 -14.00 9.89
N THR A 532 -53.54 -14.93 10.28
CA THR A 532 -54.98 -14.87 9.98
C THR A 532 -55.81 -14.69 11.24
N GLY A 533 -56.97 -14.03 11.09
CA GLY A 533 -58.06 -14.00 12.05
C GLY A 533 -59.30 -14.67 11.46
N SER A 534 -59.56 -15.91 11.90
CA SER A 534 -60.73 -16.78 11.64
C SER A 534 -61.09 -17.11 10.18
N ALA A 535 -61.13 -18.42 9.88
CA ALA A 535 -61.81 -19.12 8.76
C ALA A 535 -61.41 -18.82 7.29
N ILE A 536 -60.33 -18.07 7.01
CA ILE A 536 -59.83 -17.83 5.65
C ILE A 536 -58.36 -18.28 5.53
N ASP A 537 -57.97 -18.79 4.36
CA ASP A 537 -56.56 -19.13 4.07
C ASP A 537 -55.64 -17.90 4.27
N PRO A 538 -54.35 -18.10 4.59
CA PRO A 538 -53.42 -17.00 4.74
C PRO A 538 -53.12 -16.29 3.41
N PRO A 539 -52.90 -14.96 3.41
CA PRO A 539 -52.43 -14.25 2.23
C PRO A 539 -51.02 -14.71 1.85
N LEU A 540 -50.75 -14.82 0.55
CA LEU A 540 -49.44 -15.20 0.01
C LEU A 540 -48.76 -13.97 -0.58
N ALA A 541 -47.57 -13.61 -0.09
CA ALA A 541 -46.77 -12.55 -0.71
C ALA A 541 -45.56 -13.11 -1.47
N THR A 542 -45.23 -12.47 -2.58
CA THR A 542 -44.04 -12.76 -3.37
C THR A 542 -43.30 -11.46 -3.63
N VAL A 543 -41.99 -11.47 -3.37
CA VAL A 543 -41.10 -10.35 -3.70
C VAL A 543 -40.96 -10.27 -5.21
N VAL A 544 -41.40 -9.16 -5.79
CA VAL A 544 -41.25 -8.91 -7.24
C VAL A 544 -39.95 -8.16 -7.51
N THR A 545 -39.58 -7.23 -6.63
CA THR A 545 -38.31 -6.52 -6.69
C THR A 545 -37.85 -6.21 -5.28
N ALA A 546 -36.68 -6.73 -4.88
CA ALA A 546 -36.09 -6.37 -3.59
C ALA A 546 -35.65 -4.90 -3.61
N GLY A 547 -35.95 -4.16 -2.54
CA GLY A 547 -35.44 -2.81 -2.35
C GLY A 547 -33.92 -2.84 -2.13
N SER A 548 -33.20 -1.85 -2.65
CA SER A 548 -31.75 -1.74 -2.46
C SER A 548 -31.35 -0.31 -2.13
N GLY A 549 -30.26 -0.19 -1.36
CA GLY A 549 -29.68 1.09 -1.01
C GLY A 549 -29.03 1.84 -2.13
N SER A 550 -29.09 3.17 -2.08
CA SER A 550 -28.22 3.99 -2.91
C SER A 550 -26.77 3.73 -2.54
N THR A 551 -25.95 3.40 -3.53
CA THR A 551 -24.50 3.31 -3.34
C THR A 551 -23.88 4.67 -3.59
N ALA A 552 -22.96 5.10 -2.73
CA ALA A 552 -22.20 6.33 -2.96
C ALA A 552 -21.27 6.15 -4.17
N ALA A 553 -21.04 7.22 -4.92
CA ALA A 553 -20.05 7.20 -5.99
C ALA A 553 -18.66 6.97 -5.39
N VAL A 554 -17.86 6.12 -6.04
CA VAL A 554 -16.44 5.94 -5.73
C VAL A 554 -15.65 6.76 -6.74
N THR A 555 -14.85 7.70 -6.26
CA THR A 555 -14.00 8.54 -7.12
C THR A 555 -12.91 7.71 -7.77
N GLY A 556 -12.68 7.90 -9.07
CA GLY A 556 -11.58 7.26 -9.78
C GLY A 556 -10.21 7.78 -9.34
N VAL A 557 -9.17 6.99 -9.65
CA VAL A 557 -7.76 7.36 -9.47
C VAL A 557 -7.20 7.73 -10.84
N GLY A 558 -6.63 8.93 -10.96
CA GLY A 558 -5.97 9.38 -12.19
C GLY A 558 -4.68 8.60 -12.47
N GLY A 559 -4.46 8.24 -13.73
CA GLY A 559 -3.27 7.52 -14.17
C GLY A 559 -2.10 8.44 -14.51
N VAL A 560 -0.90 7.89 -14.43
CA VAL A 560 0.36 8.49 -14.89
C VAL A 560 1.04 7.52 -15.84
N ALA A 561 1.53 8.02 -16.96
CA ALA A 561 2.38 7.28 -17.89
C ALA A 561 3.63 8.10 -18.20
N ASP A 562 4.75 7.44 -18.42
CA ASP A 562 6.00 8.11 -18.75
C ASP A 562 6.10 8.47 -20.23
N GLY A 563 6.80 9.57 -20.52
CA GLY A 563 7.21 9.94 -21.85
C GLY A 563 8.40 9.12 -22.37
N ALA A 564 8.53 9.06 -23.70
CA ALA A 564 9.66 8.42 -24.35
C ALA A 564 10.95 9.24 -24.14
N VAL A 565 12.07 8.55 -23.92
CA VAL A 565 13.38 9.16 -23.68
C VAL A 565 14.35 8.82 -24.82
N THR A 566 15.02 9.81 -25.39
CA THR A 566 16.10 9.59 -26.37
C THR A 566 17.37 10.30 -25.91
N ILE A 567 18.42 9.55 -25.65
CA ILE A 567 19.76 10.06 -25.38
C ILE A 567 20.60 9.80 -26.63
N THR A 568 21.22 10.83 -27.20
CA THR A 568 22.06 10.72 -28.40
C THR A 568 23.41 11.35 -28.11
N ASP A 569 24.48 10.57 -28.18
CA ASP A 569 25.84 11.12 -28.13
C ASP A 569 26.13 11.93 -29.41
N ALA A 570 27.05 12.90 -29.32
CA ALA A 570 27.50 13.70 -30.47
C ALA A 570 27.97 12.82 -31.65
N ASN A 571 28.53 11.66 -31.34
CA ASN A 571 29.03 10.67 -32.28
C ASN A 571 28.13 9.43 -32.38
N GLY A 572 26.90 9.45 -31.86
CA GLY A 572 25.98 8.30 -31.87
C GLY A 572 25.61 7.79 -33.27
N THR A 573 25.78 8.60 -34.32
CA THR A 573 25.60 8.20 -35.73
C THR A 573 26.91 8.11 -36.51
N SER A 574 28.05 8.30 -35.85
CA SER A 574 29.36 8.26 -36.48
C SER A 574 29.85 6.82 -36.62
N SER A 575 30.40 6.49 -37.78
CA SER A 575 30.97 5.16 -38.05
C SER A 575 32.45 5.05 -37.70
N THR A 576 33.08 6.08 -37.13
CA THR A 576 34.53 6.11 -36.85
C THR A 576 34.93 6.78 -35.54
N ALA A 577 34.25 7.87 -35.15
CA ALA A 577 34.50 8.56 -33.89
C ALA A 577 33.85 7.84 -32.70
N ALA A 578 34.61 7.76 -31.60
CA ALA A 578 34.11 7.26 -30.31
C ALA A 578 33.20 8.31 -29.65
N GLY A 579 32.17 7.84 -28.98
CA GLY A 579 31.27 8.62 -28.17
C GLY A 579 31.90 9.09 -26.87
N THR A 580 31.18 9.96 -26.19
CA THR A 580 31.61 10.63 -24.96
C THR A 580 30.72 10.31 -23.76
N ILE A 581 29.45 9.95 -23.99
CA ILE A 581 28.49 9.60 -22.93
C ILE A 581 28.78 8.20 -22.37
N THR A 582 29.71 8.12 -21.42
CA THR A 582 30.06 6.84 -20.77
C THR A 582 29.00 6.30 -19.81
N SER A 583 28.07 7.15 -19.33
CA SER A 583 27.09 6.78 -18.32
C SER A 583 25.70 7.36 -18.59
N ALA A 584 24.66 6.54 -18.51
CA ALA A 584 23.27 6.98 -18.62
C ALA A 584 22.42 6.46 -17.46
N SER A 585 21.41 7.22 -17.04
CA SER A 585 20.45 6.77 -16.02
C SER A 585 19.01 7.10 -16.40
N LEU A 586 18.10 6.13 -16.25
CA LEU A 586 16.67 6.29 -16.45
C LEU A 586 15.94 5.80 -15.19
N ASN A 587 15.13 6.67 -14.58
CA ASN A 587 14.27 6.33 -13.46
C ASN A 587 12.82 6.62 -13.84
N ASN A 588 12.04 5.58 -14.11
CA ASN A 588 10.76 5.64 -14.82
C ASN A 588 10.94 6.14 -16.28
N TYR A 589 10.53 5.31 -17.24
CA TYR A 589 10.69 5.62 -18.66
C TYR A 589 9.62 4.96 -19.52
N GLY A 590 9.09 5.72 -20.48
CA GLY A 590 8.05 5.26 -21.39
C GLY A 590 8.58 4.31 -22.46
N ALA A 591 7.65 3.77 -23.25
CA ALA A 591 8.00 2.92 -24.38
C ALA A 591 8.84 3.67 -25.42
N GLY A 592 9.81 2.95 -26.01
CA GLY A 592 10.68 3.51 -27.05
C GLY A 592 11.88 4.30 -26.50
N ALA A 593 12.26 4.09 -25.23
CA ALA A 593 13.49 4.68 -24.71
C ALA A 593 14.70 4.21 -25.54
N THR A 594 15.52 5.14 -26.01
CA THR A 594 16.64 4.87 -26.93
C THR A 594 17.89 5.59 -26.47
N ILE A 595 19.02 4.88 -26.44
CA ILE A 595 20.35 5.45 -26.19
C ILE A 595 21.20 5.18 -27.43
N LYS A 596 21.64 6.26 -28.08
CA LYS A 596 22.47 6.25 -29.28
C LYS A 596 23.91 6.61 -28.92
N ASP A 597 24.69 5.63 -28.51
CA ASP A 597 26.07 5.84 -28.12
C ASP A 597 26.90 4.57 -28.23
N ASN A 598 28.15 4.70 -28.67
CA ASN A 598 29.08 3.59 -28.86
C ASN A 598 30.14 3.49 -27.75
N ALA A 599 30.06 4.35 -26.73
CA ALA A 599 30.99 4.44 -25.59
C ALA A 599 30.33 4.14 -24.22
N LEU A 600 29.03 3.82 -24.22
CA LEU A 600 28.24 3.61 -23.01
C LEU A 600 28.77 2.40 -22.21
N ALA A 601 29.35 2.67 -21.05
CA ALA A 601 29.90 1.65 -20.17
C ALA A 601 29.03 1.42 -18.93
N ASN A 602 28.23 2.41 -18.52
CA ASN A 602 27.37 2.31 -17.33
C ASN A 602 25.93 2.73 -17.67
N LEU A 603 24.97 1.88 -17.32
CA LEU A 603 23.54 2.17 -17.41
C LEU A 603 22.90 1.95 -16.04
N ALA A 604 22.11 2.89 -15.56
CA ALA A 604 21.36 2.75 -14.33
C ALA A 604 19.85 2.85 -14.60
N LEU A 605 19.10 1.80 -14.29
CA LEU A 605 17.66 1.72 -14.44
C LEU A 605 16.98 1.60 -13.08
N ALA A 606 15.89 2.34 -12.89
CA ALA A 606 15.05 2.27 -11.70
C ALA A 606 13.56 2.49 -12.04
N GLY A 607 12.68 2.00 -11.17
CA GLY A 607 11.24 2.21 -11.30
C GLY A 607 10.61 1.40 -12.46
N THR A 608 9.54 1.88 -13.07
CA THR A 608 8.86 1.13 -14.15
C THR A 608 9.35 1.56 -15.53
N GLY A 609 9.54 0.61 -16.45
CA GLY A 609 10.11 0.84 -17.76
C GLY A 609 9.28 0.26 -18.91
N GLY A 610 9.30 0.93 -20.06
CA GLY A 610 8.71 0.47 -21.32
C GLY A 610 9.71 -0.09 -22.34
N GLY A 611 10.92 -0.45 -21.91
CA GLY A 611 11.99 -0.97 -22.76
C GLY A 611 13.04 0.03 -23.17
N VAL A 612 14.30 -0.42 -23.27
CA VAL A 612 15.44 0.39 -23.70
C VAL A 612 16.10 -0.22 -24.93
N THR A 613 16.29 0.59 -25.97
CA THR A 613 17.09 0.24 -27.15
C THR A 613 18.46 0.91 -27.05
N LEU A 614 19.51 0.11 -27.10
CA LEU A 614 20.89 0.55 -27.29
C LEU A 614 21.23 0.39 -28.77
N THR A 615 21.83 1.42 -29.37
CA THR A 615 22.21 1.39 -30.79
C THR A 615 23.31 2.40 -31.09
N ASP A 616 24.09 2.13 -32.13
CA ASP A 616 25.07 3.06 -32.68
C ASP A 616 25.40 2.72 -34.15
N ALA A 617 26.33 3.46 -34.76
CA ALA A 617 26.74 3.28 -36.16
C ALA A 617 28.19 2.81 -36.35
N LEU A 618 28.91 2.48 -35.27
CA LEU A 618 30.33 2.17 -35.30
C LEU A 618 30.58 0.74 -35.79
N THR A 619 31.55 0.57 -36.68
CA THR A 619 31.90 -0.77 -37.20
C THR A 619 32.82 -1.57 -36.29
N THR A 620 33.36 -0.95 -35.23
CA THR A 620 34.25 -1.58 -34.25
C THR A 620 33.94 -1.00 -32.88
N PRO A 621 33.29 -1.74 -31.98
CA PRO A 621 32.77 -1.19 -30.73
C PRO A 621 33.89 -0.69 -29.82
N THR A 622 33.65 0.43 -29.13
CA THR A 622 34.62 0.97 -28.15
C THR A 622 34.42 0.39 -26.75
N ALA A 623 33.18 0.03 -26.41
CA ALA A 623 32.82 -0.68 -25.20
C ALA A 623 32.22 -2.05 -25.54
N THR A 624 32.75 -3.12 -24.95
CA THR A 624 32.18 -4.49 -25.06
C THR A 624 31.72 -5.03 -23.70
N THR A 625 31.72 -4.16 -22.69
CA THR A 625 31.27 -4.47 -21.32
C THR A 625 30.32 -3.37 -20.87
N LEU A 626 29.13 -3.76 -20.44
CA LEU A 626 28.13 -2.86 -19.87
C LEU A 626 27.93 -3.17 -18.39
N ASN A 627 28.04 -2.16 -17.53
CA ASN A 627 27.66 -2.23 -16.13
C ASN A 627 26.23 -1.70 -15.97
N LEU A 628 25.30 -2.57 -15.62
CA LEU A 628 23.90 -2.25 -15.41
C LEU A 628 23.58 -2.19 -13.91
N ALA A 629 23.22 -1.03 -13.38
CA ALA A 629 22.61 -0.92 -12.06
C ALA A 629 21.08 -1.04 -12.19
N ALA A 630 20.48 -2.04 -11.55
CA ALA A 630 19.03 -2.27 -11.57
C ALA A 630 18.46 -2.12 -10.15
N ASN A 631 17.63 -1.09 -9.93
CA ASN A 631 17.08 -0.76 -8.62
C ASN A 631 15.54 -0.72 -8.67
N GLY A 632 14.91 -1.81 -8.23
CA GLY A 632 13.44 -1.93 -8.25
C GLY A 632 12.82 -1.80 -9.64
N VAL A 633 13.53 -2.26 -10.69
CA VAL A 633 13.07 -2.09 -12.08
C VAL A 633 11.88 -2.99 -12.36
N THR A 634 10.84 -2.48 -13.03
CA THR A 634 9.75 -3.28 -13.59
C THR A 634 9.59 -2.95 -15.07
N ASP A 635 10.22 -3.74 -15.92
CA ASP A 635 10.20 -3.57 -17.38
C ASP A 635 10.03 -4.94 -18.04
N SER A 636 8.82 -5.25 -18.50
CA SER A 636 8.53 -6.56 -19.12
C SER A 636 9.09 -6.71 -20.54
N THR A 637 9.63 -5.64 -21.14
CA THR A 637 10.16 -5.66 -22.51
C THR A 637 11.67 -5.86 -22.54
N GLY A 638 12.38 -5.34 -21.54
CA GLY A 638 13.82 -5.53 -21.37
C GLY A 638 14.68 -4.56 -22.18
N ILE A 639 15.94 -4.96 -22.40
CA ILE A 639 16.93 -4.16 -23.12
C ILE A 639 17.25 -4.85 -24.45
N THR A 640 17.29 -4.08 -25.53
CA THR A 640 17.75 -4.55 -26.85
C THR A 640 19.04 -3.85 -27.24
N ASP A 641 20.12 -4.60 -27.43
CA ASP A 641 21.30 -4.11 -28.12
C ASP A 641 21.17 -4.44 -29.61
N THR A 642 21.00 -3.40 -30.43
CA THR A 642 20.80 -3.57 -31.89
C THR A 642 22.07 -4.03 -32.59
N ASN A 643 23.23 -3.68 -32.05
CA ASN A 643 24.53 -3.85 -32.68
C ASN A 643 25.21 -5.17 -32.27
N ASN A 644 24.77 -5.79 -31.18
CA ASN A 644 25.23 -7.07 -30.63
C ASN A 644 26.73 -7.06 -30.25
N GLU A 645 27.14 -6.00 -29.57
CA GLU A 645 28.54 -5.71 -29.27
C GLU A 645 28.91 -5.92 -27.80
N ILE A 646 27.92 -6.02 -26.92
CA ILE A 646 28.15 -6.20 -25.49
C ILE A 646 28.45 -7.67 -25.18
N ALA A 647 29.73 -8.02 -25.19
CA ALA A 647 30.19 -9.36 -24.84
C ALA A 647 30.04 -9.71 -23.35
N THR A 648 30.06 -8.72 -22.46
CA THR A 648 29.94 -8.90 -21.00
C THR A 648 28.92 -7.94 -20.40
N LEU A 649 27.94 -8.46 -19.67
CA LEU A 649 26.97 -7.66 -18.91
C LEU A 649 27.20 -7.90 -17.41
N ASN A 650 27.49 -6.83 -16.68
CA ASN A 650 27.61 -6.84 -15.22
C ASN A 650 26.40 -6.15 -14.60
N VAL A 651 25.46 -6.92 -14.04
CA VAL A 651 24.29 -6.39 -13.36
C VAL A 651 24.57 -6.26 -11.85
N THR A 652 24.28 -5.10 -11.28
CA THR A 652 24.26 -4.88 -9.83
C THR A 652 22.85 -4.52 -9.40
N THR A 653 22.23 -5.38 -8.61
CA THR A 653 20.88 -5.16 -8.05
C THR A 653 20.95 -4.36 -6.76
N GLY A 654 19.99 -3.47 -6.54
CA GLY A 654 19.94 -2.65 -5.33
C GLY A 654 18.53 -2.24 -4.93
N GLY A 655 18.44 -1.41 -3.89
CA GLY A 655 17.18 -0.91 -3.34
C GLY A 655 16.50 -1.86 -2.38
N THR A 656 15.20 -1.67 -2.21
CA THR A 656 14.35 -2.44 -1.28
C THR A 656 13.41 -3.42 -1.99
N THR A 657 13.31 -3.36 -3.32
CA THR A 657 12.42 -4.18 -4.14
C THR A 657 13.21 -4.96 -5.18
N ALA A 658 12.69 -6.12 -5.60
CA ALA A 658 13.28 -6.92 -6.67
C ALA A 658 13.16 -6.19 -8.03
N SER A 659 14.05 -6.52 -8.96
CA SER A 659 13.99 -6.03 -10.34
C SER A 659 13.50 -7.13 -11.30
N THR A 660 12.71 -6.77 -12.29
CA THR A 660 12.25 -7.63 -13.39
C THR A 660 12.51 -6.93 -14.71
N LEU A 661 13.25 -7.60 -15.60
CA LEU A 661 13.52 -7.17 -16.97
C LEU A 661 13.03 -8.25 -17.95
N GLY A 662 12.44 -7.86 -19.08
CA GLY A 662 11.99 -8.77 -20.13
C GLY A 662 13.09 -9.62 -20.78
N GLY A 663 14.35 -9.23 -20.55
CA GLY A 663 15.55 -9.91 -21.04
C GLY A 663 16.62 -8.90 -21.48
N PHE A 664 17.72 -9.43 -21.99
CA PHE A 664 18.76 -8.66 -22.67
C PHE A 664 18.99 -9.28 -24.05
N ALA A 665 18.40 -8.66 -25.08
CA ALA A 665 18.49 -9.13 -26.45
C ALA A 665 19.81 -8.66 -27.07
N ASP A 666 20.82 -9.53 -27.01
CA ASP A 666 22.13 -9.34 -27.62
C ASP A 666 22.73 -10.71 -27.96
N THR A 667 22.89 -11.01 -29.25
CA THR A 667 23.45 -12.28 -29.74
C THR A 667 24.98 -12.38 -29.57
N GLY A 668 25.66 -11.27 -29.30
CA GLY A 668 27.08 -11.18 -29.00
C GLY A 668 27.42 -11.42 -27.52
N LEU A 669 26.43 -11.40 -26.63
CA LEU A 669 26.61 -11.60 -25.18
C LEU A 669 27.16 -12.99 -24.85
N LYS A 670 28.28 -13.03 -24.11
CA LYS A 670 28.95 -14.27 -23.69
C LYS A 670 28.92 -14.48 -22.18
N THR A 671 29.03 -13.39 -21.43
CA THR A 671 29.15 -13.41 -19.97
C THR A 671 28.10 -12.51 -19.33
N LEU A 672 27.34 -13.07 -18.39
CA LEU A 672 26.42 -12.34 -17.52
C LEU A 672 26.85 -12.52 -16.07
N ASN A 673 27.21 -11.42 -15.40
CA ASN A 673 27.50 -11.41 -13.97
C ASN A 673 26.39 -10.67 -13.25
N VAL A 674 25.85 -11.23 -12.17
CA VAL A 674 24.82 -10.60 -11.33
C VAL A 674 25.34 -10.52 -9.90
N SER A 675 25.32 -9.33 -9.33
CA SER A 675 25.67 -9.09 -7.93
C SER A 675 24.70 -8.08 -7.32
N GLY A 676 24.90 -7.68 -6.06
CA GLY A 676 24.03 -6.72 -5.38
C GLY A 676 23.29 -7.33 -4.19
N THR A 677 22.12 -6.77 -3.86
CA THR A 677 21.37 -7.12 -2.64
C THR A 677 19.96 -7.65 -2.89
N GLN A 678 19.41 -7.49 -4.10
CA GLN A 678 18.02 -7.83 -4.43
C GLN A 678 17.93 -8.90 -5.51
N ASN A 679 16.77 -9.56 -5.63
CA ASN A 679 16.51 -10.50 -6.72
C ASN A 679 16.34 -9.78 -8.06
N LEU A 680 16.86 -10.36 -9.12
CA LEU A 680 16.65 -9.99 -10.52
C LEU A 680 15.94 -11.12 -11.24
N THR A 681 14.85 -10.83 -11.93
CA THR A 681 14.23 -11.75 -12.89
C THR A 681 14.52 -11.26 -14.30
N LEU A 682 15.12 -12.12 -15.12
CA LEU A 682 15.35 -11.89 -16.55
C LEU A 682 14.45 -12.80 -17.37
N GLY A 683 13.60 -12.20 -18.19
CA GLY A 683 12.77 -12.91 -19.16
C GLY A 683 13.59 -13.47 -20.33
N GLY A 684 12.99 -14.46 -21.02
CA GLY A 684 13.60 -15.13 -22.18
C GLY A 684 14.77 -16.05 -21.83
N THR A 685 15.28 -16.76 -22.84
CA THR A 685 16.49 -17.58 -22.72
C THR A 685 17.71 -16.70 -22.90
N THR A 686 18.64 -16.74 -21.95
CA THR A 686 19.86 -15.94 -22.05
C THR A 686 20.74 -16.39 -23.23
N PRO A 687 21.27 -15.46 -24.04
CA PRO A 687 22.28 -15.76 -25.04
C PRO A 687 23.66 -16.03 -24.41
N ALA A 688 23.87 -15.65 -23.14
CA ALA A 688 25.15 -15.83 -22.45
C ALA A 688 25.54 -17.31 -22.30
N THR A 689 26.81 -17.59 -22.57
CA THR A 689 27.43 -18.92 -22.36
C THR A 689 27.93 -19.12 -20.93
N THR A 690 28.16 -18.03 -20.19
CA THR A 690 28.60 -18.04 -18.79
C THR A 690 27.73 -17.10 -17.99
N VAL A 691 27.12 -17.60 -16.91
CA VAL A 691 26.33 -16.85 -15.95
C VAL A 691 26.92 -17.03 -14.56
N ALA A 692 27.18 -15.93 -13.85
CA ALA A 692 27.68 -15.96 -12.49
C ALA A 692 26.84 -15.06 -11.58
N VAL A 693 26.49 -15.54 -10.39
CA VAL A 693 25.74 -14.79 -9.37
C VAL A 693 26.56 -14.71 -8.09
N SER A 694 26.61 -13.54 -7.44
CA SER A 694 27.43 -13.32 -6.24
C SER A 694 26.83 -12.27 -5.30
N GLY A 695 27.38 -12.17 -4.08
CA GLY A 695 26.91 -11.20 -3.09
C GLY A 695 25.59 -11.62 -2.46
N GLY A 696 24.62 -10.71 -2.37
CA GLY A 696 23.28 -10.97 -1.85
C GLY A 696 22.18 -11.08 -2.92
N ALA A 697 22.53 -11.00 -4.21
CA ALA A 697 21.56 -10.99 -5.29
C ALA A 697 20.97 -12.37 -5.58
N GLY A 698 19.67 -12.47 -5.85
CA GLY A 698 19.06 -13.66 -6.46
C GLY A 698 18.87 -13.49 -7.95
N LEU A 699 18.85 -14.58 -8.73
CA LEU A 699 18.62 -14.53 -10.17
C LEU A 699 17.56 -15.54 -10.64
N GLY A 700 16.46 -15.04 -11.19
CA GLY A 700 15.50 -15.79 -12.00
C GLY A 700 15.88 -15.72 -13.48
N ILE A 701 16.18 -16.84 -14.14
CA ILE A 701 16.65 -16.85 -15.54
C ILE A 701 16.36 -18.18 -16.27
N THR A 702 16.14 -18.14 -17.58
CA THR A 702 16.16 -19.35 -18.43
C THR A 702 17.50 -19.53 -19.13
N LEU A 703 18.11 -20.71 -19.03
CA LEU A 703 19.42 -21.00 -19.59
C LEU A 703 19.34 -21.79 -20.90
N GLY A 704 20.30 -21.55 -21.79
CA GLY A 704 20.57 -22.41 -22.93
C GLY A 704 21.26 -23.71 -22.52
N ALA A 705 21.12 -24.78 -23.33
CA ALA A 705 21.68 -26.10 -23.02
C ALA A 705 23.21 -26.11 -22.85
N ASN A 706 23.91 -25.13 -23.44
CA ASN A 706 25.38 -25.00 -23.41
C ASN A 706 25.88 -23.90 -22.45
N THR A 707 25.04 -23.40 -21.56
CA THR A 707 25.38 -22.32 -20.63
C THR A 707 25.96 -22.90 -19.33
N THR A 708 27.06 -22.33 -18.85
CA THR A 708 27.58 -22.57 -17.49
C THR A 708 26.91 -21.59 -16.54
N PHE A 709 26.44 -22.07 -15.38
CA PHE A 709 25.88 -21.23 -14.32
C PHE A 709 26.60 -21.51 -13.01
N THR A 710 27.00 -20.46 -12.28
CA THR A 710 27.63 -20.59 -10.96
C THR A 710 27.14 -19.51 -10.01
N SER A 711 26.59 -19.90 -8.87
CA SER A 711 26.21 -18.97 -7.81
C SER A 711 27.06 -19.14 -6.56
N THR A 712 27.61 -18.03 -6.08
CA THR A 712 28.21 -17.89 -4.75
C THR A 712 27.42 -16.91 -3.89
N SER A 713 26.21 -16.56 -4.34
CA SER A 713 25.35 -15.59 -3.68
C SER A 713 24.71 -16.14 -2.40
N THR A 714 24.20 -15.27 -1.53
CA THR A 714 23.27 -15.62 -0.45
C THR A 714 21.80 -15.42 -0.83
N GLY A 715 21.53 -14.82 -1.99
CA GLY A 715 20.19 -14.64 -2.55
C GLY A 715 19.60 -15.96 -3.09
N THR A 716 18.35 -15.88 -3.55
CA THR A 716 17.64 -17.04 -4.12
C THR A 716 17.69 -17.03 -5.64
N ASP A 717 18.23 -18.10 -6.23
CA ASP A 717 18.31 -18.32 -7.66
C ASP A 717 17.22 -19.31 -8.12
N VAL A 718 16.53 -18.93 -9.20
CA VAL A 718 15.46 -19.71 -9.85
C VAL A 718 15.84 -19.91 -11.31
N VAL A 719 16.39 -21.07 -11.61
CA VAL A 719 17.02 -21.34 -12.91
C VAL A 719 16.14 -22.28 -13.72
N THR A 720 15.70 -21.86 -14.91
CA THR A 720 14.90 -22.70 -15.81
C THR A 720 15.77 -23.32 -16.92
N ILE A 721 15.59 -24.60 -17.18
CA ILE A 721 16.22 -25.34 -18.29
C ILE A 721 15.18 -26.15 -19.07
N SER A 722 15.34 -26.24 -20.38
CA SER A 722 14.40 -26.97 -21.27
C SER A 722 15.00 -28.22 -21.93
N ALA A 723 16.25 -28.54 -21.59
CA ALA A 723 16.96 -29.74 -22.03
C ALA A 723 18.02 -30.11 -20.98
N PRO A 724 18.55 -31.35 -20.99
CA PRO A 724 19.64 -31.71 -20.08
C PRO A 724 20.84 -30.78 -20.29
N ALA A 725 21.36 -30.22 -19.21
CA ALA A 725 22.50 -29.33 -19.28
C ALA A 725 23.75 -30.08 -19.78
N THR A 726 24.45 -29.50 -20.78
CA THR A 726 25.71 -30.06 -21.29
C THR A 726 26.94 -29.49 -20.57
N LYS A 727 26.71 -28.46 -19.75
CA LYS A 727 27.68 -27.76 -18.92
C LYS A 727 27.24 -27.75 -17.47
N THR A 728 28.17 -27.37 -16.60
CA THR A 728 27.94 -27.32 -15.15
C THR A 728 27.00 -26.18 -14.79
N ILE A 729 26.01 -26.49 -13.96
CA ILE A 729 25.08 -25.53 -13.36
C ILE A 729 25.17 -25.73 -11.85
N THR A 730 25.70 -24.75 -11.14
CA THR A 730 25.94 -24.84 -9.69
C THR A 730 25.22 -23.71 -8.96
N GLY A 731 24.18 -24.05 -8.20
CA GLY A 731 23.54 -23.15 -7.24
C GLY A 731 24.39 -22.99 -5.96
N ASN A 732 23.99 -22.07 -5.08
CA ASN A 732 24.75 -21.78 -3.85
C ASN A 732 24.55 -22.81 -2.71
N GLY A 733 23.64 -23.78 -2.88
CA GLY A 733 23.33 -24.83 -1.90
C GLY A 733 22.28 -24.45 -0.85
N SER A 734 21.69 -23.25 -0.91
CA SER A 734 20.65 -22.81 0.01
C SER A 734 19.35 -23.58 -0.19
N ALA A 735 18.50 -23.65 0.85
CA ALA A 735 17.25 -24.40 0.82
C ALA A 735 16.24 -23.89 -0.21
N LYS A 736 16.41 -22.66 -0.73
CA LYS A 736 15.49 -22.02 -1.68
C LYS A 736 15.96 -22.08 -3.13
N GLU A 737 17.16 -22.62 -3.40
CA GLU A 737 17.65 -22.68 -4.78
C GLU A 737 16.87 -23.67 -5.61
N GLU A 738 16.30 -23.15 -6.69
CA GLU A 738 15.39 -23.89 -7.54
C GLU A 738 15.98 -24.07 -8.94
N ILE A 739 15.96 -25.31 -9.41
CA ILE A 739 16.15 -25.63 -10.83
C ILE A 739 14.83 -26.13 -11.39
N ILE A 740 14.27 -25.42 -12.36
CA ILE A 740 13.02 -25.75 -13.04
C ILE A 740 13.32 -26.53 -14.30
N TRP A 741 12.77 -27.74 -14.39
CA TRP A 741 12.71 -28.52 -15.62
C TRP A 741 11.49 -28.11 -16.44
N ASN A 742 11.71 -27.44 -17.57
CA ASN A 742 10.65 -26.97 -18.46
C ASN A 742 10.79 -27.59 -19.87
N SER A 743 10.64 -28.91 -19.94
CA SER A 743 10.65 -29.70 -21.17
C SER A 743 9.52 -30.73 -21.18
N ALA A 744 9.11 -31.18 -22.36
CA ALA A 744 7.97 -32.08 -22.53
C ALA A 744 8.14 -33.43 -21.83
N THR A 745 9.32 -34.04 -21.97
CA THR A 745 9.64 -35.36 -21.42
C THR A 745 10.50 -35.23 -20.18
N ALA A 746 10.33 -36.11 -19.21
CA ALA A 746 11.28 -36.25 -18.12
C ALA A 746 12.67 -36.61 -18.68
N PRO A 747 13.76 -36.15 -18.04
CA PRO A 747 15.09 -36.52 -18.47
C PRO A 747 15.31 -38.04 -18.42
N ALA A 748 16.02 -38.61 -19.41
CA ALA A 748 16.33 -40.04 -19.42
C ALA A 748 17.28 -40.45 -18.28
N ALA A 749 17.22 -41.72 -17.87
CA ALA A 749 17.84 -42.12 -16.62
C ALA A 749 19.37 -42.00 -16.54
N THR A 750 20.02 -42.01 -17.70
CA THR A 750 21.46 -41.84 -17.88
C THR A 750 21.87 -40.38 -18.06
N THR A 751 20.92 -39.45 -18.10
CA THR A 751 21.10 -38.07 -18.57
C THR A 751 20.46 -37.00 -17.68
N TYR A 752 19.97 -37.37 -16.48
CA TYR A 752 19.08 -36.54 -15.65
C TYR A 752 19.45 -35.07 -15.55
N LEU A 753 20.40 -34.76 -14.69
CA LEU A 753 20.94 -33.43 -14.47
C LEU A 753 22.34 -33.59 -13.86
N GLY A 754 23.14 -34.54 -14.37
CA GLY A 754 24.42 -34.94 -13.75
C GLY A 754 25.47 -33.82 -13.66
N THR A 755 25.24 -32.71 -14.35
CA THR A 755 26.05 -31.49 -14.30
C THR A 755 25.44 -30.39 -13.41
N VAL A 756 24.28 -30.64 -12.81
CA VAL A 756 23.57 -29.72 -11.92
C VAL A 756 23.88 -30.08 -10.47
N SER A 757 24.23 -29.08 -9.67
CA SER A 757 24.49 -29.24 -8.24
C SER A 757 24.14 -27.96 -7.47
N GLY A 758 24.05 -28.03 -6.14
CA GLY A 758 23.79 -26.84 -5.32
C GLY A 758 22.37 -26.30 -5.35
N PHE A 759 21.43 -26.98 -6.00
CA PHE A 759 19.99 -26.69 -5.93
C PHE A 759 19.32 -27.61 -4.90
N LYS A 760 18.28 -27.10 -4.22
CA LYS A 760 17.53 -27.82 -3.18
C LYS A 760 16.06 -28.03 -3.53
N VAL A 761 15.53 -27.24 -4.46
CA VAL A 761 14.18 -27.37 -4.97
C VAL A 761 14.25 -27.82 -6.44
N LEU A 762 13.50 -28.87 -6.77
CA LEU A 762 13.26 -29.25 -8.16
C LEU A 762 11.90 -28.69 -8.59
N GLY A 763 11.94 -27.76 -9.54
CA GLY A 763 10.79 -27.17 -10.18
C GLY A 763 10.31 -27.98 -11.38
N LEU A 764 9.00 -28.15 -11.54
CA LEU A 764 8.37 -28.70 -12.74
C LEU A 764 7.65 -27.58 -13.50
N GLY A 765 8.14 -27.26 -14.69
CA GLY A 765 7.60 -26.21 -15.54
C GLY A 765 6.33 -26.63 -16.29
N SER A 766 5.65 -25.63 -16.85
CA SER A 766 4.40 -25.81 -17.62
C SER A 766 4.54 -26.67 -18.88
N ALA A 767 5.76 -26.86 -19.39
CA ALA A 767 6.00 -27.68 -20.58
C ALA A 767 5.95 -29.20 -20.31
N VAL A 768 6.03 -29.65 -19.06
CA VAL A 768 6.05 -31.08 -18.72
C VAL A 768 4.74 -31.74 -19.13
N THR A 769 4.82 -32.84 -19.87
CA THR A 769 3.64 -33.57 -20.35
C THR A 769 3.24 -34.71 -19.41
N GLY A 770 2.00 -35.19 -19.53
CA GLY A 770 1.49 -36.31 -18.74
C GLY A 770 2.05 -37.66 -19.22
N GLY A 771 2.19 -38.59 -18.27
CA GLY A 771 2.84 -39.89 -18.45
C GLY A 771 4.29 -39.93 -17.96
N GLU A 772 4.82 -38.81 -17.47
CA GLU A 772 6.22 -38.65 -17.10
C GLU A 772 6.47 -38.96 -15.61
N THR A 773 7.63 -39.56 -15.32
CA THR A 773 8.07 -39.92 -13.97
C THR A 773 9.44 -39.32 -13.67
N PHE A 774 9.52 -38.55 -12.59
CA PHE A 774 10.74 -37.99 -12.03
C PHE A 774 11.18 -38.82 -10.82
N ASP A 775 12.22 -39.63 -10.99
CA ASP A 775 12.77 -40.49 -9.93
C ASP A 775 13.91 -39.77 -9.18
N LEU A 776 13.62 -39.23 -7.99
CA LEU A 776 14.59 -38.51 -7.17
C LEU A 776 15.71 -39.38 -6.61
N SER A 777 15.60 -40.71 -6.65
CA SER A 777 16.73 -41.60 -6.34
C SER A 777 17.87 -41.48 -7.37
N LYS A 778 17.56 -40.93 -8.55
CA LYS A 778 18.50 -40.71 -9.65
C LYS A 778 18.92 -39.25 -9.82
N ILE A 779 18.21 -38.32 -9.17
CA ILE A 779 18.51 -36.89 -9.18
C ILE A 779 18.62 -36.44 -7.71
N THR A 780 19.79 -36.68 -7.12
CA THR A 780 20.00 -36.53 -5.67
C THR A 780 20.30 -35.09 -5.29
N GLY A 781 19.98 -34.72 -4.04
CA GLY A 781 20.32 -33.42 -3.45
C GLY A 781 19.16 -32.44 -3.30
N PHE A 782 18.00 -32.74 -3.91
CA PHE A 782 16.75 -32.01 -3.70
C PHE A 782 16.07 -32.41 -2.40
N THR A 783 15.53 -31.42 -1.72
CA THR A 783 14.82 -31.53 -0.45
C THR A 783 13.45 -30.85 -0.50
N GLY A 784 13.01 -30.39 -1.67
CA GLY A 784 11.72 -29.76 -1.91
C GLY A 784 11.34 -29.84 -3.38
N LEU A 785 10.04 -29.72 -3.64
CA LEU A 785 9.46 -29.72 -4.97
C LEU A 785 8.63 -28.46 -5.18
N ASP A 786 8.71 -27.93 -6.39
CA ASP A 786 7.85 -26.84 -6.84
C ASP A 786 7.24 -27.21 -8.19
N VAL A 787 5.98 -26.86 -8.41
CA VAL A 787 5.22 -27.21 -9.60
C VAL A 787 4.48 -25.98 -10.08
N GLN A 788 4.87 -25.51 -11.26
CA GLN A 788 4.21 -24.38 -11.91
C GLN A 788 2.85 -24.80 -12.49
N ALA A 789 2.04 -23.80 -12.84
CA ALA A 789 0.79 -24.04 -13.54
C ALA A 789 1.01 -24.89 -14.80
N ASN A 790 0.20 -25.95 -14.96
CA ASN A 790 0.34 -26.90 -16.05
C ASN A 790 -1.04 -27.30 -16.60
N ALA A 791 -1.26 -27.06 -17.89
CA ALA A 791 -2.52 -27.34 -18.57
C ALA A 791 -2.67 -28.80 -19.04
N ASN A 792 -1.68 -29.66 -18.81
CA ASN A 792 -1.74 -31.06 -19.19
C ASN A 792 -2.67 -31.86 -18.26
N ALA A 793 -3.58 -32.65 -18.84
CA ALA A 793 -4.56 -33.45 -18.10
C ALA A 793 -4.07 -34.85 -17.68
N GLY A 794 -2.85 -35.24 -18.04
CA GLY A 794 -2.29 -36.56 -17.71
C GLY A 794 -1.69 -36.63 -16.30
N VAL A 795 -1.04 -37.75 -16.00
CA VAL A 795 -0.41 -37.98 -14.70
C VAL A 795 1.07 -37.58 -14.75
N ILE A 796 1.53 -36.74 -13.84
CA ILE A 796 2.96 -36.45 -13.64
C ILE A 796 3.33 -37.01 -12.27
N GLN A 797 4.39 -37.84 -12.22
CA GLN A 797 4.79 -38.52 -10.99
C GLN A 797 6.17 -38.06 -10.55
N VAL A 798 6.33 -37.81 -9.25
CA VAL A 798 7.62 -37.64 -8.60
C VAL A 798 7.77 -38.74 -7.55
N THR A 799 8.72 -39.64 -7.76
CA THR A 799 8.92 -40.82 -6.93
C THR A 799 10.24 -40.77 -6.19
N ASN A 800 10.34 -41.58 -5.13
CA ASN A 800 11.49 -41.62 -4.23
C ASN A 800 11.82 -40.27 -3.59
N VAL A 801 10.79 -39.47 -3.29
CA VAL A 801 10.94 -38.20 -2.59
C VAL A 801 11.37 -38.47 -1.15
N ALA A 802 12.35 -37.73 -0.62
CA ALA A 802 12.71 -37.86 0.78
C ALA A 802 11.51 -37.47 1.67
N PRO A 803 11.13 -38.29 2.67
CA PRO A 803 10.02 -37.97 3.58
C PRO A 803 10.20 -36.59 4.22
N GLY A 804 9.11 -35.81 4.27
CA GLY A 804 9.12 -34.44 4.79
C GLY A 804 9.57 -33.35 3.82
N SER A 805 9.93 -33.68 2.56
CA SER A 805 10.20 -32.65 1.53
C SER A 805 8.91 -31.85 1.25
N PRO A 806 8.92 -30.51 1.31
CA PRO A 806 7.73 -29.73 0.98
C PRO A 806 7.43 -29.76 -0.51
N LEU A 807 6.16 -29.56 -0.84
CA LEU A 807 5.63 -29.43 -2.19
C LEU A 807 4.97 -28.06 -2.34
N SER A 808 5.36 -27.27 -3.33
CA SER A 808 4.61 -26.09 -3.78
C SER A 808 3.90 -26.40 -5.10
N ILE A 809 2.68 -25.89 -5.25
CA ILE A 809 1.94 -25.85 -6.51
C ILE A 809 1.50 -24.40 -6.73
N ASP A 810 2.11 -23.77 -7.72
CA ASP A 810 2.06 -22.32 -7.89
C ASP A 810 0.87 -21.84 -8.74
N GLY A 811 0.12 -22.75 -9.36
CA GLY A 811 -1.09 -22.39 -10.10
C GLY A 811 -1.89 -23.60 -10.59
N ALA A 812 -2.83 -23.33 -11.50
CA ALA A 812 -3.77 -24.35 -11.98
C ALA A 812 -3.04 -25.56 -12.60
N PHE A 813 -3.43 -26.76 -12.18
CA PHE A 813 -2.85 -28.01 -12.64
C PHE A 813 -3.97 -28.92 -13.15
N ALA A 814 -4.05 -29.13 -14.46
CA ALA A 814 -5.20 -29.79 -15.09
C ALA A 814 -5.21 -31.33 -14.97
N GLY A 815 -4.09 -31.93 -14.58
CA GLY A 815 -3.90 -33.38 -14.48
C GLY A 815 -3.81 -33.89 -13.04
N THR A 816 -3.21 -35.07 -12.86
CA THR A 816 -2.91 -35.63 -11.53
C THR A 816 -1.43 -35.54 -11.24
N LEU A 817 -1.07 -34.88 -10.15
CA LEU A 817 0.29 -34.91 -9.60
C LEU A 817 0.39 -36.04 -8.57
N VAL A 818 1.37 -36.93 -8.74
CA VAL A 818 1.67 -37.99 -7.75
C VAL A 818 2.96 -37.61 -7.03
N TYR A 819 2.87 -37.47 -5.71
CA TYR A 819 3.98 -37.30 -4.80
C TYR A 819 4.18 -38.61 -4.03
N GLN A 820 5.28 -39.31 -4.28
CA GLN A 820 5.58 -40.60 -3.65
C GLN A 820 6.89 -40.57 -2.84
N THR A 821 6.80 -40.78 -1.52
CA THR A 821 7.99 -40.83 -0.65
C THR A 821 8.80 -42.11 -0.88
N SER A 822 10.09 -42.06 -0.57
CA SER A 822 11.04 -43.17 -0.80
C SER A 822 10.92 -44.32 0.21
N ASP A 823 10.23 -44.12 1.33
CA ASP A 823 10.14 -45.08 2.41
C ASP A 823 8.77 -45.76 2.46
N THR A 824 8.53 -46.59 3.48
CA THR A 824 7.29 -47.36 3.66
C THR A 824 6.56 -46.95 4.94
N ALA A 825 6.88 -45.78 5.47
CA ALA A 825 6.36 -45.27 6.75
C ALA A 825 5.31 -44.17 6.55
N GLY A 826 4.63 -44.18 5.39
CA GLY A 826 3.67 -43.15 4.97
C GLY A 826 2.70 -42.70 6.07
N PRO A 827 2.02 -43.61 6.81
CA PRO A 827 1.08 -43.23 7.85
C PRO A 827 1.66 -42.39 9.01
N THR A 828 2.98 -42.31 9.17
CA THR A 828 3.64 -41.46 10.16
C THR A 828 4.32 -40.23 9.56
N ASP A 829 4.36 -40.13 8.24
CA ASP A 829 4.97 -39.01 7.52
C ASP A 829 4.08 -37.76 7.54
N SER A 830 4.73 -36.65 7.24
CA SER A 830 4.09 -35.35 7.11
C SER A 830 4.57 -34.66 5.83
N LEU A 831 3.63 -34.09 5.07
CA LEU A 831 3.91 -33.22 3.92
C LEU A 831 3.51 -31.78 4.24
N GLY A 832 4.42 -30.84 3.98
CA GLY A 832 4.09 -29.43 3.84
C GLY A 832 3.71 -29.13 2.40
N LEU A 833 2.44 -28.79 2.14
CA LEU A 833 1.92 -28.41 0.83
C LEU A 833 1.65 -26.90 0.80
N THR A 834 2.19 -26.18 -0.17
CA THR A 834 1.82 -24.78 -0.44
C THR A 834 1.02 -24.73 -1.74
N LEU A 835 -0.15 -24.09 -1.70
CA LEU A 835 -0.96 -23.80 -2.88
C LEU A 835 -0.93 -22.29 -3.12
N GLY A 836 -0.25 -21.87 -4.19
CA GLY A 836 -0.09 -20.48 -4.60
C GLY A 836 1.11 -19.78 -3.94
N ALA A 837 1.94 -19.15 -4.78
CA ALA A 837 3.18 -18.48 -4.37
C ALA A 837 3.00 -17.05 -3.79
N ALA A 838 1.81 -16.44 -3.86
CA ALA A 838 1.59 -15.06 -3.41
C ALA A 838 0.15 -14.77 -2.97
N SER A 839 -0.02 -13.79 -2.08
CA SER A 839 -1.31 -13.26 -1.57
C SER A 839 -2.17 -12.54 -2.63
N ASN A 840 -1.92 -12.75 -3.92
CA ASN A 840 -2.50 -12.00 -5.05
C ASN A 840 -2.96 -12.90 -6.23
N GLN A 841 -2.98 -14.24 -6.11
CA GLN A 841 -3.57 -15.11 -7.14
C GLN A 841 -5.04 -15.44 -6.83
N ALA A 842 -5.94 -15.32 -7.82
CA ALA A 842 -7.28 -15.86 -7.69
C ALA A 842 -7.21 -17.37 -7.36
N GLY A 843 -8.17 -17.88 -6.57
CA GLY A 843 -8.21 -19.31 -6.25
C GLY A 843 -8.16 -20.15 -7.52
N PHE A 844 -7.31 -21.18 -7.54
CA PHE A 844 -7.10 -22.05 -8.70
C PHE A 844 -7.45 -23.50 -8.39
N THR A 845 -7.44 -24.35 -9.43
CA THR A 845 -7.77 -25.77 -9.31
C THR A 845 -6.57 -26.67 -9.63
N VAL A 846 -6.29 -27.62 -8.76
CA VAL A 846 -5.48 -28.81 -8.99
C VAL A 846 -6.46 -29.97 -9.23
N ALA A 847 -6.45 -30.56 -10.42
CA ALA A 847 -7.44 -31.57 -10.79
C ALA A 847 -7.23 -32.88 -10.01
N GLY A 848 -5.98 -33.28 -9.76
CA GLY A 848 -5.68 -34.41 -8.89
C GLY A 848 -4.36 -34.26 -8.16
N LEU A 849 -4.36 -34.65 -6.89
CA LEU A 849 -3.18 -34.79 -6.06
C LEU A 849 -3.23 -36.15 -5.37
N THR A 850 -2.28 -37.02 -5.69
CA THR A 850 -2.04 -38.28 -4.98
C THR A 850 -0.80 -38.11 -4.13
N VAL A 851 -0.92 -38.40 -2.84
CA VAL A 851 0.21 -38.36 -1.90
C VAL A 851 0.33 -39.71 -1.22
N GLU A 852 1.48 -40.36 -1.37
CA GLU A 852 1.67 -41.75 -0.97
C GLU A 852 3.12 -42.07 -0.59
N ASP A 853 3.31 -43.22 0.06
CA ASP A 853 4.63 -43.80 0.27
C ASP A 853 4.99 -44.82 -0.82
N SER A 854 6.19 -45.40 -0.77
CA SER A 854 6.63 -46.41 -1.74
C SER A 854 5.79 -47.70 -1.73
N SER A 855 4.92 -47.87 -0.74
CA SER A 855 3.95 -48.97 -0.63
C SER A 855 2.52 -48.56 -0.98
N LEU A 856 2.32 -47.33 -1.46
CA LEU A 856 1.03 -46.75 -1.88
C LEU A 856 0.03 -46.58 -0.72
N ASN A 857 0.51 -46.44 0.52
CA ASN A 857 -0.34 -46.40 1.71
C ASN A 857 -0.84 -44.99 2.08
N GLY A 858 -0.54 -43.95 1.31
CA GLY A 858 -0.85 -42.56 1.69
C GLY A 858 0.22 -41.92 2.59
N ILE A 859 -0.04 -40.70 3.08
CA ILE A 859 0.77 -40.03 4.10
C ILE A 859 -0.09 -39.70 5.34
N GLY A 860 0.51 -39.74 6.52
CA GLY A 860 -0.23 -39.55 7.76
C GLY A 860 -0.81 -38.15 7.91
N THR A 861 0.02 -37.12 7.67
CA THR A 861 -0.32 -35.72 7.93
C THR A 861 -0.08 -34.83 6.71
N LEU A 862 -1.10 -34.06 6.32
CA LEU A 862 -0.99 -33.03 5.29
C LEU A 862 -1.14 -31.64 5.91
N ASN A 863 -0.10 -30.81 5.80
CA ASN A 863 -0.12 -29.41 6.22
C ASN A 863 -0.20 -28.49 5.00
N VAL A 864 -1.39 -27.97 4.71
CA VAL A 864 -1.67 -27.13 3.55
C VAL A 864 -1.60 -25.64 3.93
N THR A 865 -0.74 -24.89 3.26
CA THR A 865 -0.79 -23.43 3.21
C THR A 865 -1.48 -23.02 1.92
N SER A 866 -2.74 -22.60 1.99
CA SER A 866 -3.55 -22.17 0.86
C SER A 866 -3.56 -20.65 0.75
N ASN A 867 -2.91 -20.10 -0.29
CA ASN A 867 -2.83 -18.66 -0.52
C ASN A 867 -3.72 -18.24 -1.68
N ALA A 868 -4.46 -17.15 -1.50
CA ALA A 868 -5.30 -16.55 -2.55
C ALA A 868 -5.35 -15.01 -2.43
N SER A 869 -5.79 -14.36 -3.51
CA SER A 869 -5.82 -12.90 -3.73
C SER A 869 -6.85 -12.14 -2.92
N THR A 870 -7.88 -12.85 -2.47
CA THR A 870 -8.94 -12.30 -1.63
C THR A 870 -9.19 -13.25 -0.48
N THR A 871 -9.58 -12.70 0.66
CA THR A 871 -9.90 -13.49 1.85
C THR A 871 -11.07 -14.46 1.62
N ALA A 872 -11.91 -14.23 0.60
CA ALA A 872 -13.05 -15.09 0.26
C ALA A 872 -12.75 -16.15 -0.81
N ALA A 873 -11.56 -16.17 -1.40
CA ALA A 873 -11.19 -17.17 -2.41
C ALA A 873 -10.64 -18.45 -1.77
N ALA A 874 -10.94 -19.61 -2.38
CA ALA A 874 -10.40 -20.91 -1.99
C ALA A 874 -9.67 -21.56 -3.17
N ASN A 875 -8.57 -22.24 -2.88
CA ASN A 875 -7.95 -23.15 -3.83
C ASN A 875 -8.70 -24.49 -3.81
N THR A 876 -8.81 -25.12 -4.97
CA THR A 876 -9.53 -26.39 -5.13
C THR A 876 -8.57 -27.52 -5.47
N VAL A 877 -8.58 -28.59 -4.70
CA VAL A 877 -8.01 -29.89 -5.08
C VAL A 877 -9.19 -30.79 -5.44
N THR A 878 -9.42 -31.07 -6.73
CA THR A 878 -10.63 -31.79 -7.15
C THR A 878 -10.60 -33.22 -6.63
N THR A 879 -9.50 -33.96 -6.84
CA THR A 879 -9.28 -35.26 -6.22
C THR A 879 -8.04 -35.24 -5.33
N LEU A 880 -8.22 -35.52 -4.04
CA LEU A 880 -7.12 -35.74 -3.11
C LEU A 880 -7.11 -37.22 -2.73
N HIS A 881 -6.06 -37.94 -3.12
CA HIS A 881 -5.88 -39.33 -2.74
C HIS A 881 -4.78 -39.47 -1.70
N ASP A 882 -5.17 -39.94 -0.53
CA ASP A 882 -4.28 -40.31 0.57
C ASP A 882 -4.95 -41.41 1.40
N ALA A 883 -4.48 -42.65 1.24
CA ALA A 883 -5.12 -43.81 1.85
C ALA A 883 -4.96 -43.91 3.39
N SER A 884 -4.07 -43.13 4.00
CA SER A 884 -3.80 -43.16 5.45
C SER A 884 -3.88 -41.81 6.15
N LEU A 885 -4.48 -40.80 5.52
CA LEU A 885 -4.63 -39.48 6.10
C LEU A 885 -5.28 -39.52 7.50
N THR A 886 -4.53 -39.06 8.50
CA THR A 886 -4.93 -38.92 9.91
C THR A 886 -5.06 -37.46 10.35
N ALA A 887 -4.42 -36.53 9.63
CA ALA A 887 -4.51 -35.10 9.91
C ALA A 887 -4.44 -34.24 8.63
N LEU A 888 -5.38 -33.33 8.49
CA LEU A 888 -5.42 -32.27 7.48
C LEU A 888 -5.38 -30.92 8.20
N ASN A 889 -4.24 -30.24 8.14
CA ASN A 889 -4.06 -28.90 8.69
C ASN A 889 -4.08 -27.90 7.55
N VAL A 890 -4.89 -26.84 7.64
CA VAL A 890 -5.02 -25.80 6.60
C VAL A 890 -4.79 -24.43 7.23
N ALA A 891 -3.93 -23.65 6.60
CA ALA A 891 -3.64 -22.26 6.94
C ALA A 891 -3.45 -21.43 5.66
N GLY A 892 -3.14 -20.14 5.80
CA GLY A 892 -2.84 -19.24 4.67
C GLY A 892 -3.84 -18.09 4.55
N THR A 893 -3.87 -17.42 3.40
CA THR A 893 -4.78 -16.29 3.12
C THR A 893 -6.09 -16.70 2.44
N GLY A 894 -6.11 -17.88 1.81
CA GLY A 894 -7.29 -18.45 1.14
C GLY A 894 -7.86 -19.67 1.88
N GLY A 895 -9.01 -20.14 1.40
CA GLY A 895 -9.63 -21.41 1.82
C GLY A 895 -9.12 -22.62 1.04
N LEU A 896 -9.61 -23.81 1.40
CA LEU A 896 -9.36 -25.06 0.68
C LEU A 896 -10.67 -25.76 0.36
N THR A 897 -10.87 -26.13 -0.90
CA THR A 897 -11.96 -26.99 -1.35
C THR A 897 -11.42 -28.34 -1.83
N ILE A 898 -11.94 -29.45 -1.31
CA ILE A 898 -11.72 -30.79 -1.84
C ILE A 898 -12.96 -31.23 -2.61
N GLY A 899 -12.85 -31.25 -3.93
CA GLY A 899 -13.97 -31.34 -4.87
C GLY A 899 -14.62 -32.73 -5.00
N SER A 900 -13.99 -33.77 -4.45
CA SER A 900 -14.50 -35.14 -4.40
C SER A 900 -14.47 -35.68 -2.98
N ALA A 901 -15.14 -36.82 -2.74
CA ALA A 901 -15.17 -37.43 -1.42
C ALA A 901 -13.74 -37.84 -1.01
N LEU A 902 -13.29 -37.29 0.11
CA LEU A 902 -12.01 -37.65 0.71
C LEU A 902 -12.10 -39.08 1.25
N THR A 903 -11.18 -39.95 0.84
CA THR A 903 -11.13 -41.35 1.29
C THR A 903 -9.91 -41.59 2.15
N THR A 904 -10.07 -42.19 3.33
CA THR A 904 -8.97 -42.61 4.20
C THR A 904 -9.34 -43.92 4.93
N ASN A 905 -8.33 -44.73 5.27
CA ASN A 905 -8.51 -45.92 6.11
C ASN A 905 -8.26 -45.66 7.61
N ALA A 906 -7.96 -44.42 8.00
CA ALA A 906 -7.67 -44.07 9.38
C ALA A 906 -8.88 -44.28 10.31
N SER A 907 -8.61 -44.70 11.55
CA SER A 907 -9.64 -44.79 12.60
C SER A 907 -9.97 -43.45 13.24
N ALA A 908 -9.07 -42.47 13.10
CA ALA A 908 -9.27 -41.10 13.53
C ALA A 908 -8.73 -40.11 12.49
N LEU A 909 -9.46 -39.02 12.26
CA LEU A 909 -9.05 -37.91 11.39
C LEU A 909 -9.17 -36.59 12.15
N THR A 910 -8.14 -35.75 12.08
CA THR A 910 -8.20 -34.35 12.54
C THR A 910 -8.23 -33.41 11.34
N ILE A 911 -9.17 -32.46 11.32
CA ILE A 911 -9.20 -31.36 10.36
C ILE A 911 -9.04 -30.06 11.15
N ASN A 912 -7.97 -29.33 10.89
CA ASN A 912 -7.64 -28.10 11.60
C ASN A 912 -7.54 -26.93 10.61
N GLY A 913 -8.38 -25.91 10.75
CA GLY A 913 -8.37 -24.73 9.87
C GLY A 913 -8.03 -23.45 10.62
N THR A 914 -6.93 -22.81 10.28
CA THR A 914 -6.45 -21.54 10.86
C THR A 914 -6.09 -20.53 9.78
N SER A 915 -6.84 -20.51 8.68
CA SER A 915 -6.66 -19.52 7.63
C SER A 915 -7.03 -18.12 8.13
N SER A 916 -6.32 -17.12 7.61
CA SER A 916 -6.63 -15.71 7.85
C SER A 916 -7.78 -15.19 6.98
N GLY A 917 -8.16 -15.97 5.96
CA GLY A 917 -9.30 -15.71 5.08
C GLY A 917 -10.65 -16.19 5.65
N THR A 918 -11.73 -15.85 4.96
CA THR A 918 -13.12 -16.20 5.30
C THR A 918 -13.68 -17.40 4.52
N ALA A 919 -12.97 -17.89 3.49
CA ALA A 919 -13.45 -18.98 2.63
C ALA A 919 -13.55 -20.35 3.33
N GLY A 920 -12.74 -20.58 4.37
CA GLY A 920 -12.76 -21.81 5.17
C GLY A 920 -12.33 -23.07 4.43
N ILE A 921 -12.75 -24.23 4.96
CA ILE A 921 -12.47 -25.55 4.43
C ILE A 921 -13.78 -26.19 3.95
N THR A 922 -13.82 -26.66 2.71
CA THR A 922 -14.97 -27.37 2.12
C THR A 922 -14.57 -28.74 1.60
N LEU A 923 -15.20 -29.81 2.08
CA LEU A 923 -15.06 -31.18 1.57
C LEU A 923 -16.41 -31.65 1.03
N THR A 924 -16.50 -32.05 -0.23
CA THR A 924 -17.77 -32.53 -0.82
C THR A 924 -18.26 -33.85 -0.22
N GLY A 925 -17.39 -34.59 0.46
CA GLY A 925 -17.72 -35.78 1.25
C GLY A 925 -16.50 -36.35 1.97
N LEU A 926 -16.74 -37.23 2.93
CA LEU A 926 -15.70 -37.98 3.64
C LEU A 926 -16.15 -39.44 3.71
N ALA A 927 -15.46 -40.34 3.01
CA ALA A 927 -15.79 -41.76 2.95
C ALA A 927 -14.67 -42.58 3.61
N ALA A 928 -14.88 -43.02 4.85
CA ALA A 928 -13.88 -43.73 5.62
C ALA A 928 -14.52 -44.86 6.43
N ALA A 929 -14.40 -46.10 5.93
CA ALA A 929 -15.07 -47.26 6.49
C ALA A 929 -14.65 -47.62 7.93
N ASN A 930 -13.50 -47.11 8.40
CA ASN A 930 -12.96 -47.38 9.73
C ASN A 930 -13.03 -46.17 10.67
N LEU A 931 -13.54 -45.03 10.22
CA LEU A 931 -13.48 -43.78 10.97
C LEU A 931 -14.40 -43.82 12.19
N ALA A 932 -13.80 -43.86 13.37
CA ALA A 932 -14.52 -43.82 14.65
C ALA A 932 -14.54 -42.40 15.25
N THR A 933 -13.50 -41.60 14.99
CA THR A 933 -13.37 -40.25 15.56
C THR A 933 -12.99 -39.21 14.50
N LEU A 934 -13.74 -38.13 14.42
CA LEU A 934 -13.42 -36.94 13.63
C LEU A 934 -13.23 -35.75 14.58
N THR A 935 -12.06 -35.13 14.56
CA THR A 935 -11.77 -33.94 15.37
C THR A 935 -11.68 -32.72 14.45
N LEU A 936 -12.42 -31.65 14.77
CA LEU A 936 -12.47 -30.41 14.02
C LEU A 936 -11.94 -29.28 14.90
N THR A 937 -10.87 -28.61 14.49
CA THR A 937 -10.22 -27.56 15.30
C THR A 937 -9.92 -26.31 14.48
N GLY A 938 -9.46 -25.27 15.16
CA GLY A 938 -9.11 -23.98 14.55
C GLY A 938 -10.29 -23.01 14.49
N THR A 939 -10.12 -21.95 13.70
CA THR A 939 -11.04 -20.80 13.60
C THR A 939 -11.86 -20.80 12.32
N ASP A 940 -11.48 -21.59 11.31
CA ASP A 940 -12.13 -21.56 10.01
C ASP A 940 -13.55 -22.10 10.03
N ALA A 941 -14.36 -21.67 9.06
CA ALA A 941 -15.59 -22.38 8.73
C ALA A 941 -15.24 -23.73 8.08
N ILE A 942 -15.92 -24.81 8.50
CA ILE A 942 -15.68 -26.16 8.01
C ILE A 942 -16.99 -26.72 7.48
N ALA A 943 -17.07 -26.91 6.16
CA ALA A 943 -18.20 -27.51 5.48
C ALA A 943 -17.83 -28.92 4.99
N LEU A 944 -18.46 -29.93 5.59
CA LEU A 944 -18.33 -31.33 5.21
C LEU A 944 -19.62 -31.77 4.53
N GLY A 945 -19.51 -32.46 3.40
CA GLY A 945 -20.61 -33.18 2.80
C GLY A 945 -20.99 -34.42 3.62
N THR A 946 -21.37 -35.51 2.94
CA THR A 946 -21.70 -36.76 3.63
C THR A 946 -20.45 -37.42 4.21
N VAL A 947 -20.43 -37.59 5.53
CA VAL A 947 -19.44 -38.36 6.30
C VAL A 947 -19.96 -39.79 6.45
N THR A 948 -19.34 -40.74 5.75
CA THR A 948 -19.69 -42.17 5.80
C THR A 948 -18.66 -42.91 6.65
N ASP A 949 -19.11 -43.49 7.77
CA ASP A 949 -18.30 -44.08 8.85
C ASP A 949 -18.25 -45.62 8.82
N GLY A 950 -18.78 -46.23 7.76
CA GLY A 950 -18.84 -47.70 7.63
C GLY A 950 -19.86 -48.40 8.53
N THR A 951 -20.92 -47.71 9.00
CA THR A 951 -22.10 -48.25 9.74
C THR A 951 -21.94 -48.46 11.26
N ASN A 952 -20.83 -48.01 11.85
CA ASN A 952 -20.43 -48.39 13.21
C ASN A 952 -20.61 -47.33 14.30
N GLY A 953 -21.07 -46.12 13.95
CA GLY A 953 -21.21 -44.98 14.84
C GLY A 953 -19.94 -44.14 14.87
N ILE A 954 -20.08 -42.81 14.82
CA ILE A 954 -18.96 -41.85 14.81
C ILE A 954 -18.99 -40.87 15.97
N THR A 955 -17.82 -40.48 16.47
CA THR A 955 -17.65 -39.33 17.38
C THR A 955 -17.03 -38.14 16.64
N VAL A 956 -17.77 -37.03 16.51
CA VAL A 956 -17.31 -35.75 15.96
C VAL A 956 -17.10 -34.74 17.08
N ASN A 957 -15.87 -34.25 17.24
CA ASN A 957 -15.48 -33.29 18.28
C ASN A 957 -14.98 -31.98 17.65
N GLY A 958 -15.78 -30.92 17.73
CA GLY A 958 -15.44 -29.55 17.33
C GLY A 958 -14.86 -28.72 18.47
N SER A 959 -14.00 -27.77 18.14
CA SER A 959 -13.48 -26.76 19.06
C SER A 959 -14.54 -25.70 19.39
N ALA A 960 -14.35 -24.98 20.49
CA ALA A 960 -15.19 -23.84 20.85
C ALA A 960 -15.11 -22.68 19.84
N ASP A 961 -13.96 -22.55 19.16
CA ASP A 961 -13.58 -21.39 18.34
C ASP A 961 -13.86 -21.55 16.83
N ASN A 962 -14.46 -22.66 16.38
CA ASN A 962 -14.80 -22.82 14.96
C ASN A 962 -15.84 -21.77 14.54
N ALA A 963 -15.62 -21.08 13.41
CA ALA A 963 -16.53 -20.04 12.93
C ALA A 963 -17.92 -20.60 12.60
N ASN A 964 -18.02 -21.64 11.77
CA ASN A 964 -19.25 -22.36 11.41
C ASN A 964 -18.89 -23.81 11.04
N VAL A 965 -19.64 -24.81 11.52
CA VAL A 965 -19.46 -26.21 11.09
C VAL A 965 -20.73 -26.74 10.43
N SER A 966 -20.64 -27.24 9.21
CA SER A 966 -21.73 -27.95 8.54
C SER A 966 -21.31 -29.39 8.23
N LEU A 967 -22.12 -30.38 8.57
CA LEU A 967 -21.86 -31.79 8.23
C LEU A 967 -23.15 -32.58 8.03
N THR A 968 -23.09 -33.60 7.15
CA THR A 968 -24.12 -34.63 7.02
C THR A 968 -23.52 -35.98 7.39
N LEU A 969 -24.12 -36.73 8.31
CA LEU A 969 -23.70 -38.09 8.64
C LEU A 969 -24.42 -39.11 7.74
N GLY A 970 -23.72 -40.17 7.38
CA GLY A 970 -24.28 -41.34 6.70
C GLY A 970 -25.17 -42.20 7.60
N GLY A 971 -25.22 -41.87 8.90
CA GLY A 971 -26.06 -42.46 9.93
C GLY A 971 -25.59 -43.83 10.43
N ALA A 972 -25.70 -44.05 11.73
CA ALA A 972 -25.52 -45.35 12.35
C ALA A 972 -26.67 -46.30 11.93
N THR A 973 -26.35 -47.28 11.07
CA THR A 973 -27.37 -48.20 10.51
C THR A 973 -27.50 -49.52 11.25
N ALA A 974 -26.65 -49.79 12.25
CA ALA A 974 -26.70 -50.98 13.10
C ALA A 974 -27.25 -50.68 14.52
N SER A 975 -28.09 -51.59 15.04
CA SER A 975 -28.66 -51.47 16.40
C SER A 975 -27.55 -51.43 17.47
N GLY A 976 -27.69 -50.53 18.44
CA GLY A 976 -26.73 -50.35 19.54
C GLY A 976 -25.50 -49.50 19.18
N LYS A 977 -25.48 -48.87 18.00
CA LYS A 977 -24.45 -47.91 17.59
C LYS A 977 -24.89 -46.48 17.88
N THR A 978 -23.90 -45.61 18.07
CA THR A 978 -24.11 -44.22 18.47
C THR A 978 -23.33 -43.27 17.61
N ASP A 979 -24.01 -42.27 17.06
CA ASP A 979 -23.39 -41.07 16.49
C ASP A 979 -23.37 -39.98 17.57
N SER A 980 -22.21 -39.36 17.78
CA SER A 980 -22.00 -38.34 18.81
C SER A 980 -21.31 -37.13 18.21
N VAL A 981 -21.97 -35.99 18.15
CA VAL A 981 -21.47 -34.74 17.59
C VAL A 981 -21.41 -33.70 18.70
N THR A 982 -20.26 -33.07 18.90
CA THR A 982 -20.09 -31.92 19.80
C THR A 982 -19.45 -30.77 19.02
N LEU A 983 -20.08 -29.61 18.96
CA LEU A 983 -19.61 -28.45 18.18
C LEU A 983 -19.57 -27.17 19.03
N GLY A 984 -18.75 -26.20 18.59
CA GLY A 984 -18.56 -24.91 19.27
C GLY A 984 -19.67 -23.89 19.06
N ASN A 985 -19.34 -22.62 19.27
CA ASN A 985 -20.32 -21.51 19.28
C ASN A 985 -20.65 -20.91 17.91
N GLY A 986 -20.15 -21.51 16.83
CA GLY A 986 -20.44 -21.09 15.45
C GLY A 986 -21.89 -21.30 15.02
N THR A 987 -22.24 -20.85 13.81
CA THR A 987 -23.53 -21.20 13.19
C THR A 987 -23.41 -22.60 12.61
N ASN A 988 -23.84 -23.61 13.37
CA ASN A 988 -23.61 -25.00 13.00
C ASN A 988 -24.81 -25.64 12.30
N SER A 989 -24.56 -26.57 11.38
CA SER A 989 -25.57 -27.37 10.70
C SER A 989 -25.21 -28.86 10.76
N VAL A 990 -26.04 -29.67 11.41
CA VAL A 990 -25.84 -31.12 11.54
C VAL A 990 -27.03 -31.85 10.95
N THR A 991 -26.79 -32.76 10.01
CA THR A 991 -27.83 -33.62 9.43
C THR A 991 -27.49 -35.08 9.66
N ASP A 992 -28.40 -35.83 10.28
CA ASP A 992 -28.31 -37.28 10.42
C ASP A 992 -29.69 -37.91 10.21
N THR A 993 -30.05 -38.13 8.94
CA THR A 993 -31.35 -38.66 8.55
C THR A 993 -31.38 -40.17 8.32
N ALA A 994 -30.21 -40.81 8.30
CA ALA A 994 -30.05 -42.19 7.86
C ALA A 994 -29.93 -43.21 9.00
N ALA A 995 -29.87 -42.75 10.26
CA ALA A 995 -29.90 -43.61 11.45
C ALA A 995 -31.16 -44.51 11.49
N THR A 996 -30.98 -45.79 11.82
CA THR A 996 -32.04 -46.82 11.77
C THR A 996 -32.62 -47.16 13.16
N THR A 997 -33.66 -48.00 13.18
CA THR A 997 -34.26 -48.52 14.40
C THR A 997 -33.23 -49.22 15.28
N GLY A 998 -32.94 -48.64 16.45
CA GLY A 998 -32.01 -49.17 17.46
C GLY A 998 -30.70 -48.39 17.57
N ALA A 999 -30.46 -47.39 16.72
CA ALA A 999 -29.32 -46.48 16.83
C ALA A 999 -29.62 -45.26 17.73
N THR A 1000 -28.57 -44.65 18.27
CA THR A 1000 -28.63 -43.42 19.07
C THR A 1000 -27.89 -42.28 18.37
N VAL A 1001 -28.47 -41.08 18.38
CA VAL A 1001 -27.82 -39.86 17.88
C VAL A 1001 -27.71 -38.89 19.04
N ASN A 1002 -26.50 -38.39 19.33
CA ASN A 1002 -26.23 -37.38 20.35
C ASN A 1002 -25.63 -36.16 19.67
N ILE A 1003 -26.28 -35.01 19.72
CA ILE A 1003 -25.79 -33.75 19.15
C ILE A 1003 -25.74 -32.71 20.25
N THR A 1004 -24.56 -32.13 20.45
CA THR A 1004 -24.33 -30.98 21.33
C THR A 1004 -23.76 -29.85 20.49
N ALA A 1005 -24.39 -28.67 20.54
CA ALA A 1005 -23.91 -27.48 19.85
C ALA A 1005 -23.85 -26.29 20.82
N GLY A 1006 -22.93 -25.36 20.58
CA GLY A 1006 -22.70 -24.19 21.42
C GLY A 1006 -23.78 -23.12 21.26
N THR A 1007 -23.45 -21.88 21.64
CA THR A 1007 -24.43 -20.77 21.73
C THR A 1007 -24.72 -20.03 20.42
N GLY A 1008 -24.22 -20.51 19.27
CA GLY A 1008 -24.48 -19.91 17.96
C GLY A 1008 -25.89 -20.23 17.43
N ALA A 1009 -26.22 -19.82 16.21
CA ALA A 1009 -27.48 -20.24 15.59
C ALA A 1009 -27.32 -21.63 14.98
N ASN A 1010 -27.95 -22.66 15.54
CA ASN A 1010 -27.72 -24.04 15.12
C ASN A 1010 -28.92 -24.62 14.37
N THR A 1011 -28.66 -25.44 13.36
CA THR A 1011 -29.67 -26.25 12.66
C THR A 1011 -29.34 -27.73 12.80
N VAL A 1012 -30.28 -28.50 13.31
CA VAL A 1012 -30.15 -29.95 13.48
C VAL A 1012 -31.27 -30.64 12.71
N THR A 1013 -30.93 -31.58 11.81
CA THR A 1013 -31.90 -32.38 11.06
C THR A 1013 -31.73 -33.84 11.42
N LEU A 1014 -32.80 -34.45 11.96
CA LEU A 1014 -32.79 -35.81 12.52
C LEU A 1014 -33.65 -36.76 11.70
N GLY A 1015 -33.17 -37.99 11.57
CA GLY A 1015 -33.92 -39.13 11.04
C GLY A 1015 -34.75 -39.84 12.09
N ALA A 1016 -35.37 -40.94 11.68
CA ALA A 1016 -36.21 -41.78 12.53
C ALA A 1016 -35.37 -42.79 13.36
N ALA A 1017 -34.28 -42.33 13.99
CA ALA A 1017 -33.46 -43.16 14.89
C ALA A 1017 -34.28 -43.62 16.11
N ALA A 1018 -33.81 -44.64 16.84
CA ALA A 1018 -34.49 -45.08 18.07
C ALA A 1018 -34.38 -44.07 19.22
N THR A 1019 -33.33 -43.25 19.27
CA THR A 1019 -33.18 -42.18 20.25
C THR A 1019 -32.34 -41.05 19.68
N ASN A 1020 -32.93 -39.86 19.52
CA ASN A 1020 -32.20 -38.65 19.14
C ASN A 1020 -32.12 -37.70 20.34
N ASN A 1021 -30.92 -37.35 20.76
CA ASN A 1021 -30.64 -36.41 21.84
C ASN A 1021 -29.97 -35.15 21.27
N VAL A 1022 -30.56 -33.98 21.50
CA VAL A 1022 -30.04 -32.68 21.06
C VAL A 1022 -29.88 -31.77 22.26
N THR A 1023 -28.71 -31.17 22.41
CA THR A 1023 -28.40 -30.21 23.47
C THR A 1023 -27.79 -28.95 22.87
N PHE A 1024 -28.43 -27.80 23.11
CA PHE A 1024 -27.89 -26.49 22.74
C PHE A 1024 -27.27 -25.80 23.95
N GLY A 1025 -26.35 -24.88 23.68
CA GLY A 1025 -25.79 -23.98 24.68
C GLY A 1025 -26.86 -23.05 25.28
N THR A 1026 -26.49 -22.25 26.27
CA THR A 1026 -27.43 -21.28 26.85
C THR A 1026 -27.56 -20.05 25.95
N HIS A 1027 -28.76 -19.76 25.45
CA HIS A 1027 -29.04 -18.55 24.67
C HIS A 1027 -29.79 -17.52 25.52
N SER A 1028 -29.35 -16.26 25.53
CA SER A 1028 -29.93 -15.20 26.39
C SER A 1028 -30.63 -14.07 25.61
N THR A 1029 -30.67 -14.14 24.28
CA THR A 1029 -31.19 -13.07 23.42
C THR A 1029 -32.01 -13.63 22.26
N THR A 1030 -32.93 -12.84 21.70
CA THR A 1030 -33.78 -13.18 20.54
C THR A 1030 -33.03 -13.20 19.20
N ALA A 1031 -31.70 -13.04 19.19
CA ALA A 1031 -30.90 -12.87 17.97
C ALA A 1031 -30.27 -14.17 17.43
N THR A 1032 -30.21 -15.23 18.25
CA THR A 1032 -29.72 -16.56 17.85
C THR A 1032 -30.90 -17.52 17.81
N THR A 1033 -31.15 -18.13 16.66
CA THR A 1033 -32.27 -19.06 16.43
C THR A 1033 -31.75 -20.47 16.29
N ASP A 1034 -32.21 -21.38 17.14
CA ASP A 1034 -31.99 -22.82 16.95
C ASP A 1034 -33.16 -23.47 16.21
N ASN A 1035 -32.87 -24.38 15.29
CA ASN A 1035 -33.87 -25.13 14.54
C ASN A 1035 -33.60 -26.62 14.62
N VAL A 1036 -34.58 -27.38 15.12
CA VAL A 1036 -34.53 -28.85 15.12
C VAL A 1036 -35.60 -29.41 14.19
N LYS A 1037 -35.19 -30.12 13.15
CA LYS A 1037 -36.07 -30.84 12.24
C LYS A 1037 -36.16 -32.30 12.67
N VAL A 1038 -37.36 -32.75 13.00
CA VAL A 1038 -37.64 -34.09 13.53
C VAL A 1038 -38.44 -34.92 12.52
N ALA A 1039 -38.01 -36.16 12.28
CA ALA A 1039 -38.74 -37.10 11.46
C ALA A 1039 -39.95 -37.70 12.20
N GLY A 1040 -40.89 -38.26 11.43
CA GLY A 1040 -42.02 -39.02 11.96
C GLY A 1040 -41.58 -40.28 12.73
N SER A 1041 -42.41 -40.74 13.65
CA SER A 1041 -42.15 -41.96 14.42
C SER A 1041 -42.12 -43.23 13.56
N LEU A 1042 -41.37 -44.23 14.01
CA LEU A 1042 -41.32 -45.55 13.37
C LEU A 1042 -42.57 -46.41 13.74
N PRO A 1043 -42.93 -47.43 12.90
CA PRO A 1043 -44.14 -48.26 13.06
C PRO A 1043 -44.25 -48.99 14.43
N PRO A 1044 -45.46 -49.49 14.80
CA PRO A 1044 -45.94 -49.49 16.18
C PRO A 1044 -45.32 -50.57 17.09
N GLY A 1045 -45.04 -50.19 18.35
CA GLY A 1045 -44.69 -51.11 19.43
C GLY A 1045 -44.44 -50.45 20.80
N THR A 1046 -43.81 -49.28 20.83
CA THR A 1046 -43.58 -48.48 22.05
C THR A 1046 -43.53 -46.99 21.67
N ILE A 1047 -44.40 -46.16 22.26
CA ILE A 1047 -44.34 -44.70 22.07
C ILE A 1047 -43.14 -44.16 22.85
N ALA A 1048 -42.17 -43.59 22.13
CA ALA A 1048 -40.98 -42.94 22.67
C ALA A 1048 -40.78 -41.60 21.94
N PRO A 1049 -40.05 -40.64 22.55
CA PRO A 1049 -39.72 -39.40 21.88
C PRO A 1049 -38.90 -39.66 20.61
N THR A 1050 -39.33 -39.08 19.48
CA THR A 1050 -38.56 -39.02 18.24
C THR A 1050 -37.36 -38.08 18.39
N ALA A 1051 -37.43 -37.11 19.29
CA ALA A 1051 -36.27 -36.31 19.72
C ALA A 1051 -36.41 -35.89 21.19
N ILE A 1052 -35.29 -35.87 21.91
CA ILE A 1052 -35.13 -35.31 23.26
C ILE A 1052 -34.25 -34.08 23.10
N ILE A 1053 -34.79 -32.91 23.43
CA ILE A 1053 -34.14 -31.62 23.17
C ILE A 1053 -33.96 -30.85 24.47
N THR A 1054 -32.75 -30.38 24.70
CA THR A 1054 -32.36 -29.50 25.81
C THR A 1054 -31.84 -28.17 25.25
N GLY A 1055 -32.17 -27.05 25.89
CA GLY A 1055 -31.56 -25.75 25.61
C GLY A 1055 -32.35 -24.80 24.71
N LEU A 1056 -33.47 -25.23 24.10
CA LEU A 1056 -34.35 -24.32 23.35
C LEU A 1056 -34.98 -23.28 24.28
N ASN A 1057 -35.01 -22.04 23.81
CA ASN A 1057 -35.69 -20.92 24.44
C ASN A 1057 -37.14 -20.80 23.94
N THR A 1058 -38.02 -20.31 24.79
CA THR A 1058 -39.43 -20.09 24.47
C THR A 1058 -39.70 -18.62 24.12
N SER A 1059 -38.72 -17.89 23.59
CA SER A 1059 -38.88 -16.45 23.27
C SER A 1059 -39.46 -16.18 21.88
N GLY A 1060 -39.80 -17.22 21.11
CA GLY A 1060 -40.33 -17.17 19.75
C GLY A 1060 -39.29 -17.31 18.63
N ALA A 1061 -38.00 -17.33 18.98
CA ALA A 1061 -36.89 -17.43 18.05
C ALA A 1061 -36.58 -18.87 17.63
N ASP A 1062 -36.72 -19.83 18.56
CA ASP A 1062 -36.38 -21.23 18.31
C ASP A 1062 -37.55 -22.00 17.69
N THR A 1063 -37.19 -22.96 16.84
CA THR A 1063 -38.17 -23.71 16.04
C THR A 1063 -37.97 -25.21 16.09
N ILE A 1064 -39.10 -25.93 16.03
CA ILE A 1064 -39.14 -27.37 15.80
C ILE A 1064 -39.90 -27.60 14.50
N THR A 1065 -39.28 -28.29 13.55
CA THR A 1065 -39.92 -28.63 12.27
C THR A 1065 -40.31 -30.10 12.26
N PHE A 1066 -41.60 -30.39 12.13
CA PHE A 1066 -42.14 -31.74 11.99
C PHE A 1066 -42.03 -32.18 10.53
N VAL A 1067 -40.95 -32.87 10.18
CA VAL A 1067 -40.66 -33.30 8.80
C VAL A 1067 -41.60 -34.43 8.36
N GLY A 1068 -42.10 -35.23 9.31
CA GLY A 1068 -43.05 -36.31 9.05
C GLY A 1068 -44.42 -35.80 8.59
N ASP A 1069 -44.85 -34.63 9.09
CA ASP A 1069 -46.11 -34.00 8.72
C ASP A 1069 -45.94 -32.50 8.47
N SER A 1070 -45.68 -32.16 7.21
CA SER A 1070 -45.57 -30.77 6.77
C SER A 1070 -46.92 -30.01 6.78
N LEU A 1071 -48.03 -30.68 7.08
CA LEU A 1071 -49.34 -30.06 7.21
C LEU A 1071 -49.64 -29.62 8.65
N ALA A 1072 -48.78 -29.96 9.63
CA ALA A 1072 -48.98 -29.54 11.01
C ALA A 1072 -49.14 -28.01 11.10
N ASN A 1073 -50.27 -27.56 11.64
CA ASN A 1073 -50.72 -26.18 11.54
C ASN A 1073 -51.60 -25.78 12.74
N GLY A 1074 -51.52 -24.52 13.14
CA GLY A 1074 -52.35 -23.94 14.19
C GLY A 1074 -51.65 -23.82 15.55
N THR A 1075 -52.42 -23.49 16.59
CA THR A 1075 -51.92 -23.24 17.94
C THR A 1075 -51.64 -24.53 18.70
N VAL A 1076 -50.59 -24.56 19.52
CA VAL A 1076 -50.33 -25.67 20.45
C VAL A 1076 -51.47 -25.80 21.46
N THR A 1077 -52.06 -27.00 21.54
CA THR A 1077 -53.11 -27.34 22.51
C THR A 1077 -52.48 -27.83 23.80
N ALA A 1078 -52.52 -27.01 24.86
CA ALA A 1078 -51.96 -27.39 26.16
C ALA A 1078 -52.93 -28.26 26.98
N TYR A 1079 -52.47 -29.43 27.41
CA TYR A 1079 -53.21 -30.35 28.27
C TYR A 1079 -52.65 -30.31 29.69
N THR A 1080 -53.51 -30.00 30.65
CA THR A 1080 -53.17 -30.04 32.07
C THR A 1080 -52.98 -31.48 32.55
N ALA A 1081 -52.20 -31.66 33.62
CA ALA A 1081 -52.04 -32.97 34.26
C ALA A 1081 -53.39 -33.62 34.63
N ALA A 1082 -54.40 -32.81 35.02
CA ALA A 1082 -55.74 -33.32 35.32
C ALA A 1082 -56.46 -33.86 34.07
N GLN A 1083 -56.33 -33.17 32.92
CA GLN A 1083 -56.86 -33.63 31.64
C GLN A 1083 -56.17 -34.93 31.19
N ILE A 1084 -54.84 -34.98 31.21
CA ILE A 1084 -54.08 -36.18 30.87
C ILE A 1084 -54.42 -37.36 31.80
N ASN A 1085 -54.54 -37.12 33.11
CA ASN A 1085 -54.92 -38.17 34.06
C ASN A 1085 -56.35 -38.67 33.86
N THR A 1086 -57.26 -37.81 33.38
CA THR A 1086 -58.64 -38.19 33.09
C THR A 1086 -58.73 -38.98 31.78
N PHE A 1087 -58.12 -38.47 30.71
CA PHE A 1087 -58.23 -39.07 29.36
C PHE A 1087 -57.33 -40.28 29.17
N GLY A 1088 -56.16 -40.30 29.81
CA GLY A 1088 -55.19 -41.41 29.78
C GLY A 1088 -55.36 -42.45 30.88
N ASN A 1089 -56.42 -42.40 31.69
CA ASN A 1089 -56.66 -43.29 32.84
C ASN A 1089 -55.51 -43.30 33.86
N ASN A 1090 -55.09 -42.11 34.33
CA ASN A 1090 -53.99 -41.90 35.26
C ASN A 1090 -52.69 -42.59 34.79
N PRO A 1091 -52.15 -42.16 33.62
CA PRO A 1091 -51.10 -42.88 32.94
C PRO A 1091 -49.79 -42.84 33.73
N THR A 1092 -49.16 -44.00 33.93
CA THR A 1092 -47.82 -44.13 34.52
C THR A 1092 -46.71 -44.26 33.48
N THR A 1093 -47.08 -44.29 32.19
CA THR A 1093 -46.16 -44.42 31.05
C THR A 1093 -46.39 -43.29 30.05
N LEU A 1094 -45.35 -42.90 29.32
CA LEU A 1094 -45.46 -41.90 28.24
C LEU A 1094 -46.49 -42.31 27.19
N ALA A 1095 -46.51 -43.60 26.82
CA ALA A 1095 -47.49 -44.13 25.88
C ALA A 1095 -48.94 -43.94 26.34
N GLY A 1096 -49.21 -44.09 27.65
CA GLY A 1096 -50.53 -43.81 28.21
C GLY A 1096 -50.88 -42.32 28.21
N ALA A 1097 -49.90 -41.44 28.43
CA ALA A 1097 -50.10 -40.00 28.36
C ALA A 1097 -50.39 -39.52 26.93
N VAL A 1098 -49.63 -40.00 25.94
CA VAL A 1098 -49.87 -39.72 24.51
C VAL A 1098 -51.23 -40.27 24.08
N ALA A 1099 -51.58 -41.51 24.46
CA ALA A 1099 -52.90 -42.05 24.17
C ALA A 1099 -54.04 -41.20 24.78
N GLY A 1100 -53.82 -40.61 25.96
CA GLY A 1100 -54.77 -39.68 26.59
C GLY A 1100 -54.96 -38.36 25.83
N VAL A 1101 -53.90 -37.85 25.17
CA VAL A 1101 -53.97 -36.68 24.28
C VAL A 1101 -54.77 -37.01 23.00
N LEU A 1102 -54.57 -38.20 22.44
CA LEU A 1102 -55.16 -38.61 21.17
C LEU A 1102 -56.58 -39.20 21.30
N ALA A 1103 -57.04 -39.56 22.50
CA ALA A 1103 -58.28 -40.30 22.72
C ALA A 1103 -59.55 -39.53 22.30
N GLY A 1104 -60.43 -40.22 21.55
CA GLY A 1104 -61.73 -39.71 21.10
C GLY A 1104 -62.75 -39.54 22.24
N GLY A 1105 -63.31 -38.34 22.40
CA GLY A 1105 -64.28 -37.98 23.44
C GLY A 1105 -63.65 -37.45 24.73
N GLY A 1106 -62.38 -37.06 24.70
CA GLY A 1106 -61.64 -36.54 25.86
C GLY A 1106 -60.50 -35.60 25.45
N GLY A 1107 -59.41 -36.17 24.93
CA GLY A 1107 -58.21 -35.42 24.52
C GLY A 1107 -58.37 -34.72 23.16
N ASP A 1108 -59.01 -35.40 22.20
CA ASP A 1108 -59.45 -34.87 20.90
C ASP A 1108 -58.44 -33.95 20.19
N LEU A 1109 -57.15 -34.31 20.19
CA LEU A 1109 -56.16 -33.58 19.40
C LEU A 1109 -56.57 -33.59 17.92
N ALA A 1110 -56.56 -32.41 17.30
CA ALA A 1110 -56.98 -32.23 15.92
C ALA A 1110 -56.04 -32.94 14.94
N GLN A 1111 -56.57 -33.30 13.77
CA GLN A 1111 -55.72 -33.70 12.65
C GLN A 1111 -54.76 -32.55 12.29
N HIS A 1112 -53.50 -32.87 12.07
CA HIS A 1112 -52.38 -31.94 11.89
C HIS A 1112 -52.17 -31.00 13.09
N GLY A 1113 -52.70 -31.38 14.26
CA GLY A 1113 -52.65 -30.61 15.49
C GLY A 1113 -51.43 -30.96 16.34
N ILE A 1114 -51.00 -30.02 17.17
CA ILE A 1114 -49.89 -30.21 18.12
C ILE A 1114 -50.42 -30.07 19.55
N GLY A 1115 -50.28 -31.13 20.35
CA GLY A 1115 -50.61 -31.17 21.76
C GLY A 1115 -49.37 -31.02 22.63
N ALA A 1116 -49.45 -30.24 23.71
CA ALA A 1116 -48.38 -30.10 24.71
C ALA A 1116 -48.85 -30.55 26.10
N PHE A 1117 -48.04 -31.34 26.80
CA PHE A 1117 -48.31 -31.74 28.19
C PHE A 1117 -47.05 -31.94 29.02
N GLN A 1118 -47.18 -31.90 30.34
CA GLN A 1118 -46.07 -32.23 31.24
C GLN A 1118 -46.19 -33.68 31.74
N PHE A 1119 -45.08 -34.41 31.71
CA PHE A 1119 -44.99 -35.76 32.25
C PHE A 1119 -43.62 -35.96 32.91
N GLN A 1120 -43.60 -36.45 34.15
CA GLN A 1120 -42.39 -36.70 34.93
C GLN A 1120 -41.37 -35.52 35.00
N GLY A 1121 -41.86 -34.28 34.94
CA GLY A 1121 -41.03 -33.07 35.04
C GLY A 1121 -40.52 -32.49 33.72
N ASN A 1122 -40.80 -33.16 32.60
CA ASN A 1122 -40.47 -32.69 31.24
C ASN A 1122 -41.72 -32.30 30.45
N THR A 1123 -41.54 -31.55 29.38
CA THR A 1123 -42.62 -31.11 28.49
C THR A 1123 -42.60 -31.93 27.21
N TYR A 1124 -43.73 -32.48 26.81
CA TYR A 1124 -43.86 -33.30 25.61
C TYR A 1124 -44.76 -32.61 24.60
N LEU A 1125 -44.31 -32.59 23.35
CA LEU A 1125 -45.07 -32.15 22.18
C LEU A 1125 -45.45 -33.39 21.39
N VAL A 1126 -46.74 -33.56 21.09
CA VAL A 1126 -47.26 -34.63 20.24
C VAL A 1126 -47.90 -33.98 19.04
N GLU A 1127 -47.45 -34.35 17.85
CA GLU A 1127 -48.08 -33.96 16.59
C GLU A 1127 -48.84 -35.18 16.04
N GLN A 1128 -50.07 -34.95 15.57
CA GLN A 1128 -50.96 -35.99 15.06
C GLN A 1128 -51.34 -35.71 13.61
N ALA A 1129 -50.82 -36.53 12.69
CA ALA A 1129 -51.16 -36.47 11.26
C ALA A 1129 -52.49 -37.17 10.94
N GLY A 1130 -52.88 -38.13 11.78
CA GLY A 1130 -54.12 -38.89 11.66
C GLY A 1130 -55.39 -38.11 12.04
N ALA A 1131 -56.56 -38.62 11.66
CA ALA A 1131 -57.83 -38.04 12.07
C ALA A 1131 -58.03 -38.11 13.60
N ILE A 1132 -58.83 -37.20 14.16
CA ILE A 1132 -59.16 -37.14 15.60
C ILE A 1132 -59.53 -38.53 16.13
N GLY A 1133 -58.91 -38.95 17.24
CA GLY A 1133 -59.15 -40.27 17.83
C GLY A 1133 -58.32 -41.41 17.25
N SER A 1134 -57.46 -41.16 16.25
CA SER A 1134 -56.56 -42.18 15.71
C SER A 1134 -55.48 -42.59 16.71
N ASN A 1135 -55.06 -43.87 16.64
CA ASN A 1135 -53.89 -44.32 17.38
C ASN A 1135 -52.63 -43.64 16.84
N PHE A 1136 -51.66 -43.41 17.73
CA PHE A 1136 -50.32 -42.94 17.36
C PHE A 1136 -49.68 -43.87 16.32
N ALA A 1137 -49.38 -43.36 15.13
CA ALA A 1137 -48.79 -44.11 14.04
C ALA A 1137 -47.96 -43.19 13.13
N ASN A 1138 -47.07 -43.74 12.32
CA ASN A 1138 -46.35 -42.97 11.32
C ASN A 1138 -47.35 -42.22 10.40
N PRO A 1139 -47.19 -40.89 10.17
CA PRO A 1139 -46.00 -40.07 10.46
C PRO A 1139 -46.02 -39.24 11.76
N ASP A 1140 -46.92 -39.51 12.71
CA ASP A 1140 -47.03 -38.78 14.00
C ASP A 1140 -45.67 -38.66 14.72
N THR A 1141 -45.44 -37.55 15.43
CA THR A 1141 -44.17 -37.28 16.13
C THR A 1141 -44.38 -37.04 17.63
N VAL A 1142 -43.37 -37.35 18.44
CA VAL A 1142 -43.33 -36.97 19.86
C VAL A 1142 -41.98 -36.34 20.17
N VAL A 1143 -41.96 -35.09 20.59
CA VAL A 1143 -40.73 -34.39 20.99
C VAL A 1143 -40.75 -34.16 22.49
N GLU A 1144 -39.68 -34.54 23.18
CA GLU A 1144 -39.45 -34.22 24.58
C GLU A 1144 -38.58 -32.97 24.68
N LEU A 1145 -39.08 -31.95 25.37
CA LEU A 1145 -38.30 -30.81 25.83
C LEU A 1145 -37.92 -31.06 27.29
N THR A 1146 -36.62 -31.18 27.55
CA THR A 1146 -36.11 -31.41 28.89
C THR A 1146 -36.43 -30.22 29.79
N GLY A 1147 -37.01 -30.49 30.96
CA GLY A 1147 -37.50 -29.48 31.89
C GLY A 1147 -38.96 -29.06 31.65
N ALA A 1148 -39.48 -28.28 32.60
CA ALA A 1148 -40.83 -27.74 32.53
C ALA A 1148 -40.84 -26.44 31.71
N HIS A 1149 -41.46 -26.49 30.54
CA HIS A 1149 -41.68 -25.36 29.64
C HIS A 1149 -43.16 -24.98 29.68
N THR A 1150 -43.45 -23.69 29.78
CA THR A 1150 -44.82 -23.19 29.60
C THR A 1150 -44.91 -22.68 28.18
N LEU A 1151 -45.87 -23.15 27.40
CA LEU A 1151 -46.12 -22.68 26.05
C LEU A 1151 -47.44 -21.93 26.04
N THR A 1152 -47.45 -20.75 25.43
CA THR A 1152 -48.64 -19.93 25.27
C THR A 1152 -49.35 -20.27 23.95
N SER A 1153 -50.58 -19.77 23.78
CA SER A 1153 -51.29 -19.87 22.49
C SER A 1153 -50.60 -19.13 21.33
N ALA A 1154 -49.55 -18.36 21.61
CA ALA A 1154 -48.69 -17.76 20.58
C ALA A 1154 -47.68 -18.75 20.01
N SER A 1155 -47.49 -19.93 20.63
CA SER A 1155 -46.78 -21.04 19.99
C SER A 1155 -47.64 -21.60 18.87
N THR A 1156 -47.32 -21.24 17.63
CA THR A 1156 -48.05 -21.66 16.44
C THR A 1156 -47.16 -22.42 15.49
N ALA A 1157 -47.71 -23.47 14.89
CA ALA A 1157 -47.11 -24.10 13.74
C ALA A 1157 -47.71 -23.58 12.44
N THR A 1158 -46.88 -23.49 11.41
CA THR A 1158 -47.31 -23.22 10.04
C THR A 1158 -46.46 -24.07 9.09
N ALA A 1159 -47.10 -24.86 8.25
CA ALA A 1159 -46.45 -25.78 7.32
C ALA A 1159 -45.40 -26.70 7.99
N GLY A 1160 -45.73 -27.25 9.16
CA GLY A 1160 -44.84 -28.14 9.91
C GLY A 1160 -43.82 -27.44 10.82
N VAL A 1161 -43.65 -26.11 10.74
CA VAL A 1161 -42.67 -25.38 11.55
C VAL A 1161 -43.35 -24.76 12.77
N LEU A 1162 -43.04 -25.26 13.96
CA LEU A 1162 -43.51 -24.75 15.25
C LEU A 1162 -42.51 -23.72 15.81
N HIS A 1163 -42.99 -22.51 16.07
CA HIS A 1163 -42.25 -21.48 16.82
C HIS A 1163 -42.59 -21.58 18.32
N LEU A 1164 -41.58 -21.62 19.18
CA LEU A 1164 -41.77 -21.80 20.62
C LEU A 1164 -41.93 -20.45 21.34
N VAL A 1165 -43.13 -20.15 21.84
CA VAL A 1165 -43.45 -18.92 22.59
C VAL A 1165 -44.06 -19.27 23.95
N GLY A 1166 -43.36 -18.92 25.03
CA GLY A 1166 -43.67 -19.32 26.40
C GLY A 1166 -43.99 -18.21 27.38
#